data_AF-A0A954SI02-F1
#
_entry.id   AF-A0A954SI02-F1
#
_cell.length_a   1.000
_cell.length_b   1.000
_cell.length_c   1.000
_cell.angle_alpha   90.00
_cell.angle_beta   90.00
_cell.angle_gamma   90.00
#
_symmetry.space_group_name_H-M   'P 1'
#
loop_
_entity.id
_entity.type
_entity.pdbx_description
1 polymer ?
#
loop_
_entity_poly.entity_id
_entity_poly.type
_entity_poly.pdbx_seq_one_letter_code
_entity_poly.pdbx_strand_id
1 'polypeptide(L)'
;QILVPLLALTAVLSFSQTRSIAGRITSFLSEMEDLLIWEHSVATNPWSTAARVSVGLAMTLGMMVVLWEIFMPIGRILGRSINDATDTIRAYSINVVGSLIGIWLFVMLSSLWLPPVVWILTACVLLAAFMSSDPTGRRTELKLLAAMIGVSLWGTATETSPEIAWSPYQKLELEDLRDQQTDWVGQYLIKVNNAGYQGIIDLSADRPADPRVPERFRGYSQYDIPFRFHSNPQNVLIVGAGSGNDVAGALRNGAGHVTAVEIDPAIIDMGRRYHPERPYDSANVDIVNDDARSFFATTEKRYDLIVFGLLDSHTTTAMTNARLDHYVYTRESISRAKSLLNEGGVIALSFEALKPYIADRMEGCLREVFGQPSLMFRVPANPTGWGGVMFVTGDMDRIDTALHNDAPLNEAVTVWQNAFPVSYSGNTRIATDDWPYIYLESPRIPRLYFLLAGLMPILLVYAQKRTGAENLIGRWTSSEWHFALLGAAFLLLEVQNISKASVVMGNTWLVNAVVISGILCMILMANSVARRFPTLSRTVVGTGLLGSCLLLYVVDLSTFAFLPYAMKALVVGGLTTIPLMFSGIIFAQSFLAAESKPKALGANLLGSIVGGMLQSLTFIFGIKALLLIVAGMYAAALWTAPIRTNRRSDADSENSDAHHGPDAETIQALVQSQTEQEATQLVEV
;
A
#
# COMPACT_ATOMS: atom_id res chain seq x y z
N GLN A 1 -1.31 -29.65 12.13
CA GLN A 1 -0.02 -28.98 11.80
C GLN A 1 -0.21 -27.47 11.62
N ILE A 2 -1.23 -27.00 10.90
CA ILE A 2 -1.53 -25.55 10.71
C ILE A 2 -1.94 -24.82 11.99
N LEU A 3 -2.77 -25.46 12.83
CA LEU A 3 -3.43 -24.79 13.96
C LEU A 3 -2.47 -24.32 15.07
N VAL A 4 -1.32 -24.98 15.23
CA VAL A 4 -0.34 -24.62 16.28
C VAL A 4 0.38 -23.32 15.97
N PRO A 5 1.06 -23.14 14.82
CA PRO A 5 1.69 -21.87 14.49
C PRO A 5 0.66 -20.74 14.33
N LEU A 6 -0.55 -21.06 13.85
CA LEU A 6 -1.63 -20.07 13.77
C LEU A 6 -2.13 -19.62 15.16
N LEU A 7 -2.26 -20.53 16.12
CA LEU A 7 -2.56 -20.18 17.51
C LEU A 7 -1.42 -19.36 18.14
N ALA A 8 -0.16 -19.69 17.86
CA ALA A 8 0.99 -18.93 18.32
C ALA A 8 0.96 -17.49 17.78
N LEU A 9 0.70 -17.32 16.47
CA LEU A 9 0.52 -16.00 15.86
C LEU A 9 -0.66 -15.24 16.49
N THR A 10 -1.80 -15.91 16.68
CA THR A 10 -2.99 -15.33 17.32
C THR A 10 -2.67 -14.85 18.73
N ALA A 11 -1.90 -15.63 19.51
CA ALA A 11 -1.45 -15.24 20.85
C ALA A 11 -0.52 -14.02 20.80
N VAL A 12 0.50 -14.02 19.93
CA VAL A 12 1.41 -12.88 19.77
C VAL A 12 0.65 -11.58 19.48
N LEU A 13 -0.39 -11.65 18.65
CA LEU A 13 -1.22 -10.50 18.29
C LEU A 13 -2.26 -10.14 19.35
N SER A 14 -2.70 -11.08 20.19
CA SER A 14 -3.78 -10.84 21.16
C SER A 14 -3.28 -10.35 22.51
N PHE A 15 -2.08 -10.73 22.96
CA PHE A 15 -1.53 -10.24 24.23
C PHE A 15 -0.83 -8.89 24.06
N SER A 16 -1.14 -7.91 24.93
CA SER A 16 -0.66 -6.53 24.80
C SER A 16 0.87 -6.43 24.84
N GLN A 17 1.55 -7.21 25.69
CA GLN A 17 3.02 -7.18 25.78
C GLN A 17 3.68 -7.70 24.50
N THR A 18 3.22 -8.84 23.98
CA THR A 18 3.78 -9.42 22.74
C THR A 18 3.42 -8.58 21.52
N ARG A 19 2.21 -8.00 21.49
CA ARG A 19 1.79 -7.06 20.45
C ARG A 19 2.65 -5.80 20.45
N SER A 20 2.92 -5.24 21.63
CA SER A 20 3.81 -4.07 21.77
C SER A 20 5.23 -4.39 21.31
N ILE A 21 5.77 -5.56 21.67
CA ILE A 21 7.09 -6.01 21.21
C ILE A 21 7.10 -6.18 19.68
N ALA A 22 6.09 -6.85 19.10
CA ALA A 22 5.98 -7.01 17.65
C ALA A 22 5.86 -5.66 16.93
N GLY A 23 5.16 -4.68 17.50
CA GLY A 23 5.08 -3.31 16.98
C GLY A 23 6.43 -2.59 16.90
N ARG A 24 7.40 -2.97 17.74
CA ARG A 24 8.76 -2.40 17.74
C ARG A 24 9.68 -2.93 16.65
N ILE A 25 9.27 -3.96 15.89
CA ILE A 25 10.07 -4.46 14.76
C ILE A 25 10.39 -3.29 13.82
N THR A 26 9.38 -2.48 13.52
CA THR A 26 9.52 -1.31 12.67
C THR A 26 10.51 -0.30 13.22
N SER A 27 10.37 0.10 14.49
CA SER A 27 11.25 1.10 15.09
C SER A 27 12.71 0.64 15.09
N PHE A 28 12.94 -0.64 15.40
CA PHE A 28 14.26 -1.23 15.33
C PHE A 28 14.87 -1.25 13.92
N LEU A 29 14.05 -1.41 12.89
CA LEU A 29 14.52 -1.38 11.49
C LEU A 29 14.67 0.05 10.95
N SER A 30 13.91 1.02 11.45
CA SER A 30 13.95 2.43 11.03
C SER A 30 15.10 3.24 11.62
N GLU A 31 15.87 2.66 12.54
CA GLU A 31 17.13 3.20 13.04
C GLU A 31 18.18 3.44 11.94
N MET A 32 18.00 2.84 10.76
CA MET A 32 18.80 3.18 9.59
C MET A 32 18.38 4.54 9.03
N GLU A 33 19.31 5.50 9.03
CA GLU A 33 19.09 6.90 8.65
C GLU A 33 18.41 7.12 7.28
N ASP A 34 18.48 6.12 6.40
CA ASP A 34 17.96 6.20 5.03
C ASP A 34 16.43 6.39 4.95
N LEU A 35 15.67 6.10 6.01
CA LEU A 35 14.19 6.17 6.06
C LEU A 35 13.67 6.71 7.40
N LEU A 36 14.25 7.81 7.88
CA LEU A 36 13.79 8.51 9.08
C LEU A 36 12.49 9.27 8.82
N ILE A 37 11.38 8.70 9.27
CA ILE A 37 10.05 9.24 9.00
C ILE A 37 9.55 10.07 10.20
N TRP A 38 9.68 9.58 11.45
CA TRP A 38 9.19 10.33 12.64
C TRP A 38 9.93 10.09 13.97
N GLU A 39 10.73 9.02 14.12
CA GLU A 39 11.28 8.70 15.44
C GLU A 39 12.52 9.54 15.79
N HIS A 40 12.45 10.26 16.92
CA HIS A 40 13.58 10.96 17.52
C HIS A 40 14.66 10.03 18.10
N SER A 41 14.42 8.73 18.13
CA SER A 41 15.39 7.74 18.63
C SER A 41 16.23 7.18 17.49
N VAL A 42 17.07 8.01 16.89
CA VAL A 42 18.28 7.46 16.25
C VAL A 42 19.26 7.21 17.38
N ALA A 43 19.68 5.98 17.56
CA ALA A 43 20.68 5.67 18.55
C ALA A 43 21.98 6.43 18.21
N THR A 44 22.46 7.26 19.14
CA THR A 44 23.63 8.11 18.91
C THR A 44 24.93 7.32 18.74
N ASN A 45 24.93 6.04 19.11
CA ASN A 45 26.07 5.13 19.00
C ASN A 45 25.81 4.04 17.93
N PRO A 46 26.73 3.85 16.96
CA PRO A 46 26.62 2.82 15.93
C PRO A 46 26.38 1.39 16.46
N TRP A 47 26.92 1.06 17.64
CA TRP A 47 26.70 -0.26 18.25
C TRP A 47 25.25 -0.48 18.68
N SER A 48 24.60 0.55 19.23
CA SER A 48 23.17 0.46 19.57
C SER A 48 22.29 0.39 18.34
N THR A 49 22.63 1.12 17.26
CA THR A 49 21.96 0.99 15.95
C THR A 49 22.08 -0.44 15.43
N ALA A 50 23.30 -0.99 15.38
CA ALA A 50 23.55 -2.35 14.92
C ALA A 50 22.80 -3.40 15.76
N ALA A 51 22.77 -3.24 17.09
CA ALA A 51 22.05 -4.15 17.98
C ALA A 51 20.54 -4.10 17.74
N ARG A 52 19.94 -2.90 17.67
CA ARG A 52 18.50 -2.73 17.40
C ARG A 52 18.12 -3.30 16.05
N VAL A 53 18.83 -2.94 14.99
CA VAL A 53 18.60 -3.48 13.63
C VAL A 53 18.73 -5.00 13.61
N SER A 54 19.74 -5.57 14.29
CA SER A 54 19.90 -7.03 14.38
C SER A 54 18.73 -7.72 15.08
N VAL A 55 18.22 -7.14 16.17
CA VAL A 55 17.02 -7.63 16.86
C VAL A 55 15.80 -7.52 15.94
N GLY A 56 15.61 -6.39 15.26
CA GLY A 56 14.52 -6.20 14.29
C GLY A 56 14.55 -7.22 13.15
N LEU A 57 15.73 -7.49 12.58
CA LEU A 57 15.92 -8.51 11.55
C LEU A 57 15.65 -9.92 12.06
N ALA A 58 16.11 -10.25 13.27
CA ALA A 58 15.85 -11.55 13.89
C ALA A 58 14.36 -11.78 14.17
N MET A 59 13.66 -10.76 14.65
CA MET A 59 12.21 -10.80 14.86
C MET A 59 11.46 -10.92 13.53
N THR A 60 11.89 -10.20 12.49
CA THR A 60 11.33 -10.30 11.13
C THR A 60 11.50 -11.71 10.58
N LEU A 61 12.70 -12.28 10.68
CA LEU A 61 12.97 -13.67 10.27
C LEU A 61 12.10 -14.67 11.06
N GLY A 62 11.94 -14.46 12.37
CA GLY A 62 11.05 -15.28 13.21
C GLY A 62 9.60 -15.25 12.72
N MET A 63 9.09 -14.07 12.36
CA MET A 63 7.76 -13.91 11.78
C MET A 63 7.64 -14.62 10.42
N MET A 64 8.64 -14.46 9.54
CA MET A 64 8.66 -15.16 8.25
C MET A 64 8.65 -16.68 8.40
N VAL A 65 9.36 -17.22 9.39
CA VAL A 65 9.35 -18.66 9.71
C VAL A 65 7.96 -19.11 10.20
N VAL A 66 7.31 -18.34 11.07
CA VAL A 66 5.93 -18.64 11.52
C VAL A 66 4.96 -18.66 10.35
N LEU A 67 5.03 -17.66 9.46
CA LEU A 67 4.20 -17.61 8.25
C LEU A 67 4.45 -18.82 7.35
N TRP A 68 5.72 -19.16 7.11
CA TRP A 68 6.09 -20.35 6.33
C TRP A 68 5.51 -21.65 6.92
N GLU A 69 5.58 -21.83 8.25
CA GLU A 69 5.00 -23.01 8.94
C GLU A 69 3.46 -23.05 8.86
N ILE A 70 2.78 -21.90 8.73
CA ILE A 70 1.33 -21.82 8.52
C ILE A 70 0.96 -22.22 7.09
N PHE A 71 1.68 -21.70 6.09
CA PHE A 71 1.34 -21.88 4.68
C PHE A 71 1.79 -23.23 4.12
N MET A 72 2.88 -23.81 4.61
CA MET A 72 3.42 -25.06 4.08
C MET A 72 2.39 -26.21 4.09
N PRO A 73 1.63 -26.49 5.17
CA PRO A 73 0.63 -27.55 5.12
C PRO A 73 -0.58 -27.20 4.24
N ILE A 74 -0.96 -25.92 4.13
CA ILE A 74 -2.04 -25.46 3.22
C ILE A 74 -1.63 -25.75 1.78
N GLY A 75 -0.39 -25.37 1.40
CA GLY A 75 0.17 -25.66 0.08
C GLY A 75 0.23 -27.16 -0.22
N ARG A 76 0.53 -28.00 0.78
CA ARG A 76 0.48 -29.47 0.62
C ARG A 76 -0.94 -30.00 0.40
N ILE A 77 -1.93 -29.49 1.13
CA ILE A 77 -3.35 -29.89 0.95
C ILE A 77 -3.80 -29.50 -0.46
N LEU A 78 -3.52 -28.26 -0.87
CA LEU A 78 -3.82 -27.75 -2.19
C LEU A 78 -3.16 -28.61 -3.29
N GLY A 79 -1.85 -28.85 -3.19
CA GLY A 79 -1.11 -29.66 -4.17
C GLY A 79 -1.61 -31.10 -4.28
N ARG A 80 -1.98 -31.74 -3.16
CA ARG A 80 -2.61 -33.08 -3.18
C ARG A 80 -3.99 -33.04 -3.82
N SER A 81 -4.83 -32.08 -3.44
CA SER A 81 -6.19 -31.95 -3.97
C SER A 81 -6.20 -31.71 -5.49
N ILE A 82 -5.21 -30.97 -6.00
CA ILE A 82 -5.02 -30.76 -7.42
C ILE A 82 -4.54 -32.04 -8.12
N ASN A 83 -3.56 -32.75 -7.55
CA ASN A 83 -3.04 -34.02 -8.10
C ASN A 83 -4.11 -35.12 -8.15
N ASP A 84 -4.99 -35.19 -7.15
CA ASP A 84 -6.03 -36.20 -7.04
C ASP A 84 -7.27 -35.89 -7.91
N ALA A 85 -7.36 -34.68 -8.48
CA ALA A 85 -8.50 -34.26 -9.28
C ALA A 85 -8.51 -34.91 -10.68
N THR A 86 -9.66 -35.45 -11.09
CA THR A 86 -9.85 -36.03 -12.44
C THR A 86 -9.83 -34.98 -13.55
N ASP A 87 -10.27 -33.76 -13.24
CA ASP A 87 -10.16 -32.58 -14.10
C ASP A 87 -9.46 -31.47 -13.33
N THR A 88 -8.14 -31.42 -13.48
CA THR A 88 -7.29 -30.44 -12.81
C THR A 88 -7.64 -29.00 -13.19
N ILE A 89 -8.11 -28.77 -14.42
CA ILE A 89 -8.58 -27.46 -14.90
C ILE A 89 -9.72 -26.98 -14.03
N ARG A 90 -10.70 -27.87 -13.82
CA ARG A 90 -11.89 -27.56 -13.05
C ARG A 90 -11.55 -27.37 -11.59
N ALA A 91 -10.69 -28.21 -11.02
CA ALA A 91 -10.24 -28.10 -9.62
C ALA A 91 -9.58 -26.75 -9.34
N TYR A 92 -8.73 -26.28 -10.24
CA TYR A 92 -8.11 -24.95 -10.10
C TYR A 92 -9.02 -23.81 -10.47
N SER A 93 -9.90 -23.94 -11.47
CA SER A 93 -10.91 -22.91 -11.73
C SER A 93 -11.77 -22.70 -10.49
N ILE A 94 -12.10 -23.77 -9.77
CA ILE A 94 -12.74 -23.71 -8.45
C ILE A 94 -11.84 -23.02 -7.43
N ASN A 95 -10.53 -23.32 -7.41
CA ASN A 95 -9.57 -22.63 -6.53
C ASN A 95 -9.52 -21.12 -6.80
N VAL A 96 -9.39 -20.67 -8.06
CA VAL A 96 -9.38 -19.25 -8.45
C VAL A 96 -10.70 -18.56 -8.09
N VAL A 97 -11.83 -19.22 -8.32
CA VAL A 97 -13.14 -18.72 -7.89
C VAL A 97 -13.20 -18.64 -6.36
N GLY A 98 -12.63 -19.61 -5.65
CA GLY A 98 -12.48 -19.59 -4.19
C GLY A 98 -11.63 -18.42 -3.70
N SER A 99 -10.51 -18.13 -4.36
CA SER A 99 -9.66 -16.96 -4.09
C SER A 99 -10.42 -15.65 -4.32
N LEU A 100 -11.18 -15.54 -5.42
CA LEU A 100 -12.06 -14.38 -5.67
C LEU A 100 -13.09 -14.20 -4.54
N ILE A 101 -13.76 -15.28 -4.14
CA ILE A 101 -14.71 -15.24 -3.02
C ILE A 101 -14.00 -14.81 -1.73
N GLY A 102 -12.80 -15.33 -1.46
CA GLY A 102 -12.00 -14.97 -0.29
C GLY A 102 -11.61 -13.49 -0.27
N ILE A 103 -11.18 -12.93 -1.41
CA ILE A 103 -10.86 -11.51 -1.55
C ILE A 103 -12.09 -10.63 -1.27
N TRP A 104 -13.25 -10.97 -1.84
CA TRP A 104 -14.46 -10.18 -1.61
C TRP A 104 -15.05 -10.38 -0.21
N LEU A 105 -14.84 -11.53 0.42
CA LEU A 105 -15.12 -11.75 1.84
C LEU A 105 -14.24 -10.85 2.71
N PHE A 106 -12.94 -10.77 2.41
CA PHE A 106 -12.00 -9.86 3.07
C PHE A 106 -12.45 -8.39 2.94
N VAL A 107 -12.78 -7.95 1.72
CA VAL A 107 -13.30 -6.59 1.46
C VAL A 107 -14.58 -6.32 2.23
N MET A 108 -15.51 -7.29 2.26
CA MET A 108 -16.77 -7.16 3.00
C MET A 108 -16.50 -7.00 4.51
N LEU A 109 -15.70 -7.87 5.11
CA LEU A 109 -15.37 -7.80 6.54
C LEU A 109 -14.67 -6.48 6.90
N SER A 110 -13.77 -6.02 6.03
CA SER A 110 -13.06 -4.75 6.17
C SER A 110 -14.00 -3.55 6.03
N SER A 111 -14.93 -3.56 5.08
CA SER A 111 -15.91 -2.47 4.88
C SER A 111 -16.89 -2.32 6.03
N LEU A 112 -17.12 -3.39 6.80
CA LEU A 112 -17.98 -3.42 7.99
C LEU A 112 -17.24 -3.07 9.29
N TRP A 113 -15.95 -2.75 9.22
CA TRP A 113 -15.07 -2.39 10.34
C TRP A 113 -15.03 -3.43 11.46
N LEU A 114 -15.14 -4.72 11.10
CA LEU A 114 -15.29 -5.81 12.06
C LEU A 114 -13.99 -6.10 12.82
N PRO A 115 -14.04 -6.37 14.14
CA PRO A 115 -12.86 -6.59 14.96
C PRO A 115 -12.19 -7.95 14.68
N PRO A 116 -10.89 -8.12 14.99
CA PRO A 116 -10.09 -9.30 14.64
C PRO A 116 -10.70 -10.65 15.06
N VAL A 117 -11.47 -10.68 16.14
CA VAL A 117 -12.16 -11.90 16.57
C VAL A 117 -13.11 -12.46 15.52
N VAL A 118 -13.77 -11.60 14.73
CA VAL A 118 -14.66 -12.04 13.63
C VAL A 118 -13.85 -12.65 12.50
N TRP A 119 -12.65 -12.11 12.24
CA TRP A 119 -11.73 -12.61 11.22
C TRP A 119 -11.18 -13.98 11.60
N ILE A 120 -10.74 -14.13 12.86
CA ILE A 120 -10.29 -15.40 13.41
C ILE A 120 -11.42 -16.43 13.42
N LEU A 121 -12.65 -16.03 13.80
CA LEU A 121 -13.82 -16.91 13.74
C LEU A 121 -14.09 -17.39 12.31
N THR A 122 -14.04 -16.49 11.33
CA THR A 122 -14.20 -16.81 9.92
C THR A 122 -13.14 -17.81 9.45
N ALA A 123 -11.87 -17.57 9.78
CA ALA A 123 -10.78 -18.49 9.49
C ALA A 123 -10.98 -19.86 10.17
N CYS A 124 -11.42 -19.88 11.44
CA CYS A 124 -11.72 -21.11 12.16
C CYS A 124 -12.86 -21.91 11.50
N VAL A 125 -13.91 -21.24 11.02
CA VAL A 125 -15.02 -21.89 10.30
C VAL A 125 -14.54 -22.50 8.99
N LEU A 126 -13.70 -21.79 8.23
CA LEU A 126 -13.12 -22.31 6.98
C LEU A 126 -12.19 -23.50 7.24
N LEU A 127 -11.34 -23.42 8.27
CA LEU A 127 -10.44 -24.51 8.66
C LEU A 127 -11.17 -25.72 9.23
N ALA A 128 -12.37 -25.54 9.80
CA ALA A 128 -13.18 -26.65 10.30
C ALA A 128 -13.57 -27.64 9.18
N ALA A 129 -13.63 -27.18 7.92
CA ALA A 129 -13.87 -28.04 6.76
C ALA A 129 -12.73 -29.04 6.47
N PHE A 130 -11.52 -28.76 6.94
CA PHE A 130 -10.32 -29.57 6.71
C PHE A 130 -9.92 -30.41 7.93
N MET A 131 -10.83 -30.57 8.89
CA MET A 131 -10.55 -31.34 10.10
C MET A 131 -10.33 -32.81 9.82
N SER A 132 -9.49 -33.43 10.64
CA SER A 132 -9.21 -34.85 10.60
C SER A 132 -10.48 -35.69 10.82
N SER A 133 -10.58 -36.79 10.07
CA SER A 133 -11.66 -37.77 10.25
C SER A 133 -11.48 -38.64 11.50
N ASP A 134 -10.25 -38.72 12.03
CA ASP A 134 -9.94 -39.44 13.28
C ASP A 134 -10.55 -38.71 14.51
N PRO A 135 -11.31 -39.39 15.38
CA PRO A 135 -11.95 -38.76 16.53
C PRO A 135 -10.97 -38.08 17.51
N THR A 136 -9.77 -38.62 17.68
CA THR A 136 -8.76 -38.08 18.62
C THR A 136 -8.11 -36.82 18.05
N GLY A 137 -7.71 -36.86 16.77
CA GLY A 137 -7.24 -35.70 16.02
C GLY A 137 -8.28 -34.59 16.00
N ARG A 138 -9.54 -34.92 15.68
CA ARG A 138 -10.64 -33.96 15.61
C ARG A 138 -10.89 -33.25 16.93
N ARG A 139 -10.86 -33.98 18.05
CA ARG A 139 -10.98 -33.38 19.41
C ARG A 139 -9.83 -32.41 19.70
N THR A 140 -8.62 -32.73 19.27
CA THR A 140 -7.45 -31.87 19.46
C THR A 140 -7.56 -30.60 18.61
N GLU A 141 -7.99 -30.74 17.35
CA GLU A 141 -8.22 -29.62 16.45
C GLU A 141 -9.34 -28.69 16.96
N LEU A 142 -10.45 -29.23 17.45
CA LEU A 142 -11.52 -28.43 18.08
C LEU A 142 -11.01 -27.62 19.27
N LYS A 143 -10.17 -28.23 20.13
CA LYS A 143 -9.56 -27.52 21.26
C LYS A 143 -8.66 -26.39 20.81
N LEU A 144 -7.88 -26.58 19.74
CA LEU A 144 -7.00 -25.54 19.20
C LEU A 144 -7.81 -24.39 18.57
N LEU A 145 -8.85 -24.70 17.79
CA LEU A 145 -9.76 -23.68 17.23
C LEU A 145 -10.47 -22.90 18.34
N ALA A 146 -10.99 -23.59 19.36
CA ALA A 146 -11.62 -22.95 20.51
C ALA A 146 -10.62 -22.08 21.30
N ALA A 147 -9.36 -22.52 21.44
CA ALA A 147 -8.30 -21.73 22.06
C ALA A 147 -7.98 -20.48 21.24
N MET A 148 -7.92 -20.55 19.91
CA MET A 148 -7.70 -19.39 19.05
C MET A 148 -8.81 -18.34 19.23
N ILE A 149 -10.07 -18.78 19.20
CA ILE A 149 -11.22 -17.90 19.44
C ILE A 149 -11.15 -17.31 20.85
N GLY A 150 -10.87 -18.12 21.86
CA GLY A 150 -10.74 -17.66 23.25
C GLY A 150 -9.62 -16.64 23.46
N VAL A 151 -8.45 -16.86 22.85
CA VAL A 151 -7.32 -15.92 22.90
C VAL A 151 -7.64 -14.62 22.16
N SER A 152 -8.33 -14.68 21.03
CA SER A 152 -8.75 -13.49 20.29
C SER A 152 -9.83 -12.69 21.02
N LEU A 153 -10.80 -13.38 21.65
CA LEU A 153 -11.80 -12.77 22.54
C LEU A 153 -11.12 -12.09 23.73
N TRP A 154 -10.14 -12.76 24.35
CA TRP A 154 -9.35 -12.19 25.43
C TRP A 154 -8.64 -10.91 24.97
N GLY A 155 -7.93 -10.95 23.83
CA GLY A 155 -7.23 -9.79 23.29
C GLY A 155 -8.16 -8.59 23.06
N THR A 156 -9.36 -8.85 22.53
CA THR A 156 -10.39 -7.82 22.32
C THR A 156 -10.93 -7.29 23.66
N ALA A 157 -11.16 -8.15 24.65
CA ALA A 157 -11.70 -7.76 25.96
C ALA A 157 -10.70 -6.96 26.82
N THR A 158 -9.40 -7.09 26.56
CA THR A 158 -8.36 -6.33 27.29
C THR A 158 -8.11 -4.93 26.73
N GLU A 159 -8.76 -4.54 25.64
CA GLU A 159 -8.63 -3.20 25.08
C GLU A 159 -9.44 -2.20 25.93
N THR A 160 -8.76 -1.19 26.46
CA THR A 160 -9.35 -0.19 27.37
C THR A 160 -9.80 1.09 26.68
N SER A 161 -9.52 1.21 25.39
CA SER A 161 -9.74 2.44 24.63
C SER A 161 -11.22 2.64 24.37
N PRO A 162 -11.75 3.87 24.54
CA PRO A 162 -13.17 4.17 24.35
C PRO A 162 -13.73 3.64 23.03
N GLU A 163 -12.90 3.66 21.99
CA GLU A 163 -13.29 3.18 20.68
C GLU A 163 -12.10 2.65 19.89
N ILE A 164 -12.32 1.53 19.20
CA ILE A 164 -11.38 0.94 18.26
C ILE A 164 -12.13 0.60 16.98
N ALA A 165 -11.67 1.15 15.86
CA ALA A 165 -12.23 0.89 14.55
C ALA A 165 -11.18 0.23 13.65
N TRP A 166 -11.58 -0.79 12.90
CA TRP A 166 -10.72 -1.49 11.94
C TRP A 166 -11.13 -1.07 10.53
N SER A 167 -10.78 0.16 10.15
CA SER A 167 -11.21 0.75 8.88
C SER A 167 -10.60 0.01 7.68
N PRO A 168 -11.09 0.26 6.45
CA PRO A 168 -10.46 -0.25 5.22
C PRO A 168 -9.04 0.27 4.95
N TYR A 169 -8.46 1.03 5.87
CA TYR A 169 -7.12 1.58 5.76
C TYR A 169 -6.24 1.03 6.87
N GLN A 170 -6.72 1.07 8.11
CA GLN A 170 -5.87 0.87 9.29
C GLN A 170 -6.67 0.59 10.56
N LYS A 171 -5.96 0.12 11.60
CA LYS A 171 -6.50 0.10 12.95
C LYS A 171 -6.48 1.52 13.51
N LEU A 172 -7.64 2.05 13.89
CA LEU A 172 -7.80 3.30 14.62
C LEU A 172 -8.17 3.01 16.07
N GLU A 173 -7.61 3.77 16.98
CA GLU A 173 -7.87 3.67 18.40
C GLU A 173 -7.99 5.07 18.99
N LEU A 174 -9.13 5.37 19.60
CA LEU A 174 -9.37 6.64 20.26
C LEU A 174 -8.90 6.54 21.71
N GLU A 175 -7.86 7.26 22.06
CA GLU A 175 -7.39 7.41 23.43
C GLU A 175 -8.02 8.65 24.08
N ASP A 176 -8.57 8.49 25.27
CA ASP A 176 -9.13 9.59 26.07
C ASP A 176 -8.05 10.16 26.99
N LEU A 177 -7.74 11.44 26.81
CA LEU A 177 -6.70 12.14 27.54
C LEU A 177 -7.24 13.21 28.50
N ARG A 178 -8.56 13.32 28.70
CA ARG A 178 -9.17 14.38 29.52
C ARG A 178 -8.70 14.41 30.98
N ASP A 179 -8.44 13.24 31.54
CA ASP A 179 -7.97 13.09 32.92
C ASP A 179 -6.43 13.00 33.04
N GLN A 180 -5.71 13.14 31.93
CA GLN A 180 -4.26 13.05 31.89
C GLN A 180 -3.63 14.45 31.83
N GLN A 181 -2.61 14.69 32.65
CA GLN A 181 -1.80 15.90 32.49
C GLN A 181 -0.93 15.73 31.24
N THR A 182 -1.30 16.39 30.15
CA THR A 182 -0.60 16.29 28.88
C THR A 182 0.04 17.62 28.48
N ASP A 183 1.05 17.54 27.61
CA ASP A 183 1.72 18.73 27.06
C ASP A 183 0.89 19.46 26.00
N TRP A 184 -0.33 19.01 25.74
CA TRP A 184 -1.20 19.52 24.68
C TRP A 184 -2.65 19.70 25.16
N VAL A 185 -3.45 20.50 24.45
CA VAL A 185 -4.81 20.87 24.89
C VAL A 185 -5.90 19.92 24.40
N GLY A 186 -5.61 18.96 23.53
CA GLY A 186 -6.66 18.09 23.01
C GLY A 186 -7.17 17.05 24.01
N GLN A 187 -8.44 16.69 23.81
CA GLN A 187 -9.17 15.81 24.71
C GLN A 187 -9.06 14.34 24.31
N TYR A 188 -8.91 14.09 23.02
CA TYR A 188 -8.81 12.74 22.47
C TYR A 188 -7.67 12.63 21.47
N LEU A 189 -6.90 11.55 21.54
CA LEU A 189 -5.87 11.23 20.56
C LEU A 189 -6.30 10.03 19.73
N ILE A 190 -6.45 10.22 18.42
CA ILE A 190 -6.58 9.12 17.47
C ILE A 190 -5.18 8.53 17.27
N LYS A 191 -5.03 7.26 17.62
CA LYS A 191 -3.88 6.43 17.29
C LYS A 191 -4.19 5.60 16.06
N VAL A 192 -3.23 5.49 15.17
CA VAL A 192 -3.25 4.59 14.02
C VAL A 192 -2.21 3.51 14.24
N ASN A 193 -2.58 2.23 14.12
CA ASN A 193 -1.69 1.10 14.30
C ASN A 193 -0.87 1.17 15.61
N ASN A 194 -1.50 1.69 16.67
CA ASN A 194 -0.95 1.92 18.01
C ASN A 194 0.09 3.05 18.13
N ALA A 195 0.23 3.90 17.10
CA ALA A 195 1.05 5.11 17.13
C ALA A 195 0.14 6.36 17.11
N GLY A 196 0.51 7.40 17.85
CA GLY A 196 -0.25 8.67 17.85
C GLY A 196 -0.30 9.29 16.46
N TYR A 197 -1.49 9.72 16.04
CA TYR A 197 -1.71 10.24 14.69
C TYR A 197 -2.33 11.64 14.69
N GLN A 198 -3.55 11.77 15.21
CA GLN A 198 -4.27 13.04 15.21
C GLN A 198 -4.87 13.33 16.58
N GLY A 199 -4.57 14.50 17.11
CA GLY A 199 -5.22 15.00 18.30
C GLY A 199 -6.52 15.72 17.97
N ILE A 200 -7.61 15.45 18.67
CA ILE A 200 -8.87 16.20 18.59
C ILE A 200 -8.82 17.34 19.61
N ILE A 201 -8.80 18.58 19.12
CA ILE A 201 -8.49 19.74 19.95
C ILE A 201 -9.69 20.69 20.01
N ASP A 202 -9.90 21.28 21.18
CA ASP A 202 -10.85 22.38 21.37
C ASP A 202 -10.09 23.71 21.37
N LEU A 203 -10.28 24.51 20.33
CA LEU A 203 -9.75 25.87 20.23
C LEU A 203 -10.88 26.90 20.18
N SER A 204 -12.08 26.53 20.65
CA SER A 204 -13.20 27.46 20.76
C SER A 204 -12.90 28.61 21.73
N ALA A 205 -13.55 29.74 21.51
CA ALA A 205 -13.40 30.92 22.37
C ALA A 205 -13.89 30.68 23.83
N ASP A 206 -14.73 29.66 24.04
CA ASP A 206 -15.27 29.31 25.35
C ASP A 206 -14.26 28.58 26.23
N ARG A 207 -13.19 28.02 25.63
CA ARG A 207 -12.14 27.34 26.38
C ARG A 207 -11.12 28.35 26.93
N PRO A 208 -10.74 28.25 28.21
CA PRO A 208 -9.67 29.06 28.77
C PRO A 208 -8.36 28.89 27.98
N ALA A 209 -7.73 30.01 27.63
CA ALA A 209 -6.46 29.99 26.91
C ALA A 209 -5.37 29.28 27.72
N ASP A 210 -4.58 28.44 27.06
CA ASP A 210 -3.44 27.77 27.70
C ASP A 210 -2.34 28.79 28.03
N PRO A 211 -1.88 28.89 29.28
CA PRO A 211 -0.88 29.87 29.69
C PRO A 211 0.49 29.68 29.03
N ARG A 212 0.76 28.50 28.46
CA ARG A 212 2.00 28.22 27.71
C ARG A 212 1.98 28.86 26.31
N VAL A 213 0.82 29.27 25.81
CA VAL A 213 0.69 30.01 24.55
C VAL A 213 0.77 31.51 24.84
N PRO A 214 1.76 32.24 24.27
CA PRO A 214 1.86 33.68 24.46
C PRO A 214 0.57 34.41 24.06
N GLU A 215 0.15 35.39 24.85
CA GLU A 215 -1.12 36.10 24.64
C GLU A 215 -1.27 36.66 23.22
N ARG A 216 -0.18 37.22 22.68
CA ARG A 216 -0.12 37.77 21.31
C ARG A 216 -0.30 36.74 20.19
N PHE A 217 -0.13 35.45 20.46
CA PHE A 217 -0.29 34.36 19.48
C PHE A 217 -1.55 33.54 19.72
N ARG A 218 -2.43 33.95 20.65
CA ARG A 218 -3.75 33.35 20.81
C ARG A 218 -4.58 33.57 19.54
N GLY A 219 -5.20 32.51 19.02
CA GLY A 219 -5.91 32.54 17.74
C GLY A 219 -5.03 32.36 16.49
N TYR A 220 -3.74 32.08 16.67
CA TYR A 220 -2.78 31.73 15.61
C TYR A 220 -2.24 30.32 15.85
N SER A 221 -3.14 29.35 16.07
CA SER A 221 -2.73 27.94 16.10
C SER A 221 -2.33 27.46 14.71
N GLN A 222 -1.71 26.28 14.63
CA GLN A 222 -1.39 25.65 13.34
C GLN A 222 -2.62 25.49 12.43
N TYR A 223 -3.81 25.37 13.02
CA TYR A 223 -5.07 25.18 12.31
C TYR A 223 -5.75 26.51 11.94
N ASP A 224 -5.34 27.65 12.53
CA ASP A 224 -5.92 28.97 12.21
C ASP A 224 -5.09 29.72 11.16
N ILE A 225 -3.77 29.59 11.22
CA ILE A 225 -2.81 30.33 10.37
C ILE A 225 -3.09 30.22 8.87
N PRO A 226 -3.41 29.04 8.28
CA PRO A 226 -3.68 28.93 6.84
C PRO A 226 -4.76 29.92 6.36
N PHE A 227 -5.77 30.15 7.20
CA PHE A 227 -6.92 31.00 6.89
C PHE A 227 -6.64 32.49 7.09
N ARG A 228 -5.48 32.86 7.64
CA ARG A 228 -5.05 34.26 7.79
C ARG A 228 -4.46 34.84 6.51
N PHE A 229 -4.02 34.01 5.58
CA PHE A 229 -3.42 34.45 4.31
C PHE A 229 -4.43 34.78 3.21
N HIS A 230 -5.73 34.56 3.48
CA HIS A 230 -6.80 34.98 2.60
C HIS A 230 -7.92 35.59 3.45
N SER A 231 -8.19 36.88 3.31
CA SER A 231 -9.29 37.52 4.04
C SER A 231 -10.65 37.00 3.54
N ASN A 232 -11.49 36.51 4.45
CA ASN A 232 -12.87 36.06 4.22
C ASN A 232 -13.05 35.12 2.99
N PRO A 233 -12.36 33.96 2.93
CA PRO A 233 -12.48 33.04 1.80
C PRO A 233 -13.90 32.49 1.72
N GLN A 234 -14.53 32.56 0.54
CA GLN A 234 -15.91 32.09 0.36
C GLN A 234 -15.95 30.59 0.12
N ASN A 235 -14.98 30.06 -0.64
CA ASN A 235 -14.87 28.64 -0.95
C ASN A 235 -13.50 28.11 -0.52
N VAL A 236 -13.48 27.25 0.50
CA VAL A 236 -12.27 26.62 1.04
C VAL A 236 -12.30 25.13 0.72
N LEU A 237 -11.17 24.61 0.25
CA LEU A 237 -10.93 23.17 0.18
C LEU A 237 -9.90 22.78 1.23
N ILE A 238 -10.22 21.79 2.06
CA ILE A 238 -9.27 21.20 3.01
C ILE A 238 -9.11 19.74 2.62
N VAL A 239 -7.88 19.34 2.29
CA VAL A 239 -7.53 17.94 2.00
C VAL A 239 -6.75 17.33 3.17
N GLY A 240 -7.11 16.11 3.54
CA GLY A 240 -6.68 15.49 4.80
C GLY A 240 -7.31 16.19 6.00
N ALA A 241 -8.62 16.44 5.92
CA ALA A 241 -9.36 17.17 6.96
C ALA A 241 -9.38 16.42 8.31
N GLY A 242 -9.11 15.11 8.30
CA GLY A 242 -8.93 14.31 9.49
C GLY A 242 -10.16 14.32 10.39
N SER A 243 -9.92 14.49 11.69
CA SER A 243 -10.99 14.62 12.69
C SER A 243 -11.66 15.99 12.73
N GLY A 244 -11.22 16.97 11.92
CA GLY A 244 -11.91 18.24 11.71
C GLY A 244 -11.25 19.49 12.29
N ASN A 245 -10.03 19.42 12.87
CA ASN A 245 -9.39 20.61 13.46
C ASN A 245 -9.17 21.76 12.46
N ASP A 246 -8.71 21.45 11.23
CA ASP A 246 -8.56 22.45 10.16
C ASP A 246 -9.91 23.03 9.71
N VAL A 247 -10.96 22.20 9.70
CA VAL A 247 -12.33 22.64 9.39
C VAL A 247 -12.85 23.59 10.46
N ALA A 248 -12.62 23.27 11.73
CA ALA A 248 -12.93 24.16 12.85
C ALA A 248 -12.15 25.49 12.72
N GLY A 249 -10.86 25.42 12.36
CA GLY A 249 -10.03 26.59 12.05
C GLY A 249 -10.60 27.46 10.93
N ALA A 250 -11.05 26.85 9.84
CA ALA A 250 -11.70 27.57 8.74
C ALA A 250 -12.97 28.30 9.20
N LEU A 251 -13.83 27.63 9.96
CA LEU A 251 -15.08 28.20 10.47
C LEU A 251 -14.81 29.34 11.46
N ARG A 252 -13.85 29.20 12.38
CA ARG A 252 -13.43 30.26 13.30
C ARG A 252 -12.91 31.50 12.56
N ASN A 253 -12.27 31.30 11.41
CA ASN A 253 -11.73 32.37 10.57
C ASN A 253 -12.72 32.86 9.49
N GLY A 254 -14.00 32.49 9.59
CA GLY A 254 -15.07 33.07 8.78
C GLY A 254 -15.16 32.51 7.36
N ALA A 255 -14.66 31.30 7.10
CA ALA A 255 -14.85 30.66 5.80
C ALA A 255 -16.35 30.53 5.47
N GLY A 256 -16.74 30.96 4.27
CA GLY A 256 -18.15 30.92 3.83
C GLY A 256 -18.66 29.49 3.64
N HIS A 257 -17.87 28.67 2.96
CA HIS A 257 -18.13 27.26 2.71
C HIS A 257 -16.82 26.46 2.70
N VAL A 258 -16.84 25.27 3.30
CA VAL A 258 -15.67 24.38 3.42
C VAL A 258 -16.01 23.02 2.80
N THR A 259 -15.26 22.62 1.79
CA THR A 259 -15.21 21.22 1.35
C THR A 259 -14.10 20.51 2.12
N ALA A 260 -14.46 19.55 2.97
CA ALA A 260 -13.54 18.77 3.78
C ALA A 260 -13.37 17.37 3.17
N VAL A 261 -12.20 17.10 2.60
CA VAL A 261 -11.86 15.82 1.97
C VAL A 261 -11.01 15.00 2.93
N GLU A 262 -11.51 13.83 3.31
CA GLU A 262 -10.84 12.86 4.18
C GLU A 262 -11.07 11.45 3.63
N ILE A 263 -10.03 10.62 3.59
CA ILE A 263 -10.07 9.30 2.95
C ILE A 263 -10.58 8.21 3.90
N ASP A 264 -10.36 8.34 5.22
CA ASP A 264 -10.76 7.34 6.20
C ASP A 264 -12.14 7.68 6.82
N PRO A 265 -13.21 6.95 6.48
CA PRO A 265 -14.55 7.22 7.03
C PRO A 265 -14.62 7.11 8.56
N ALA A 266 -13.78 6.28 9.18
CA ALA A 266 -13.81 6.12 10.62
C ALA A 266 -13.21 7.35 11.34
N ILE A 267 -12.24 8.04 10.73
CA ILE A 267 -11.72 9.31 11.24
C ILE A 267 -12.79 10.40 11.14
N ILE A 268 -13.52 10.47 10.02
CA ILE A 268 -14.66 11.40 9.85
C ILE A 268 -15.71 11.16 10.94
N ASP A 269 -16.09 9.90 11.17
CA ASP A 269 -17.10 9.54 12.16
C ASP A 269 -16.66 9.87 13.59
N MET A 270 -15.39 9.59 13.93
CA MET A 270 -14.80 10.01 15.21
C MET A 270 -14.79 11.54 15.35
N GLY A 271 -14.41 12.28 14.30
CA GLY A 271 -14.46 13.73 14.28
C GLY A 271 -15.87 14.27 14.53
N ARG A 272 -16.89 13.67 13.89
CA ARG A 272 -18.28 14.09 14.08
C ARG A 272 -18.79 13.87 15.50
N ARG A 273 -18.40 12.76 16.14
CA ARG A 273 -18.90 12.38 17.47
C ARG A 273 -18.12 12.99 18.63
N TYR A 274 -16.80 13.17 18.47
CA TYR A 274 -15.92 13.57 19.57
C TYR A 274 -15.28 14.95 19.43
N HIS A 275 -15.34 15.59 18.24
CA HIS A 275 -14.76 16.92 18.09
C HIS A 275 -15.60 17.95 18.87
N PRO A 276 -15.01 18.64 19.86
CA PRO A 276 -15.75 19.51 20.78
C PRO A 276 -16.42 20.68 20.07
N GLU A 277 -15.77 21.25 19.05
CA GLU A 277 -16.33 22.34 18.23
C GLU A 277 -17.36 21.88 17.18
N ARG A 278 -17.57 20.56 17.02
CA ARG A 278 -18.51 19.94 16.07
C ARG A 278 -18.49 20.54 14.65
N PRO A 279 -17.30 20.72 14.02
CA PRO A 279 -17.20 21.38 12.72
C PRO A 279 -17.98 20.67 11.61
N TYR A 280 -18.06 19.35 11.67
CA TYR A 280 -18.79 18.49 10.71
C TYR A 280 -20.31 18.53 10.82
N ASP A 281 -20.86 19.23 11.82
CA ASP A 281 -22.30 19.45 11.94
C ASP A 281 -22.74 20.83 11.40
N SER A 282 -21.78 21.66 10.97
CA SER A 282 -22.05 22.96 10.37
C SER A 282 -22.69 22.83 8.99
N ALA A 283 -23.71 23.65 8.71
CA ALA A 283 -24.35 23.73 7.39
C ALA A 283 -23.42 24.27 6.29
N ASN A 284 -22.30 24.89 6.68
CA ASN A 284 -21.31 25.43 5.75
C ASN A 284 -20.23 24.41 5.36
N VAL A 285 -20.35 23.15 5.78
CA VAL A 285 -19.33 22.11 5.55
C VAL A 285 -19.89 20.97 4.70
N ASP A 286 -19.27 20.76 3.54
CA ASP A 286 -19.46 19.56 2.71
C ASP A 286 -18.35 18.55 3.05
N ILE A 287 -18.73 17.41 3.63
CA ILE A 287 -17.80 16.31 3.90
C ILE A 287 -17.74 15.41 2.66
N VAL A 288 -16.53 15.17 2.16
CA VAL A 288 -16.27 14.28 1.04
C VAL A 288 -15.36 13.16 1.51
N ASN A 289 -15.89 11.93 1.52
CA ASN A 289 -15.07 10.74 1.72
C ASN A 289 -14.48 10.31 0.36
N ASP A 290 -13.29 10.80 0.05
CA ASP A 290 -12.53 10.43 -1.14
C ASP A 290 -11.03 10.66 -0.90
N ASP A 291 -10.20 10.03 -1.72
CA ASP A 291 -8.80 10.37 -1.83
C ASP A 291 -8.63 11.80 -2.39
N ALA A 292 -7.73 12.60 -1.83
CA ALA A 292 -7.52 14.00 -2.22
C ALA A 292 -7.24 14.16 -3.72
N ARG A 293 -6.46 13.23 -4.30
CA ARG A 293 -6.07 13.28 -5.70
C ARG A 293 -7.20 12.80 -6.62
N SER A 294 -7.95 11.78 -6.22
CA SER A 294 -9.19 11.38 -6.88
C SER A 294 -10.20 12.55 -6.91
N PHE A 295 -10.35 13.25 -5.79
CA PHE A 295 -11.19 14.43 -5.68
C PHE A 295 -10.72 15.57 -6.61
N PHE A 296 -9.42 15.87 -6.60
CA PHE A 296 -8.85 16.87 -7.51
C PHE A 296 -9.16 16.54 -8.98
N ALA A 297 -9.09 15.27 -9.37
CA ALA A 297 -9.33 14.85 -10.75
C ALA A 297 -10.80 14.95 -11.18
N THR A 298 -11.75 14.88 -10.25
CA THR A 298 -13.19 14.76 -10.55
C THR A 298 -13.98 16.03 -10.27
N THR A 299 -13.51 16.89 -9.36
CA THR A 299 -14.21 18.12 -9.03
C THR A 299 -14.06 19.19 -10.12
N GLU A 300 -15.17 19.90 -10.37
CA GLU A 300 -15.21 21.11 -11.19
C GLU A 300 -15.32 22.39 -10.34
N LYS A 301 -15.52 22.25 -9.01
CA LYS A 301 -15.57 23.39 -8.09
C LYS A 301 -14.20 24.08 -8.03
N ARG A 302 -14.21 25.40 -7.83
CA ARG A 302 -13.00 26.22 -7.63
C ARG A 302 -13.00 26.86 -6.25
N TYR A 303 -11.80 27.14 -5.75
CA TYR A 303 -11.56 27.50 -4.36
C TYR A 303 -10.70 28.75 -4.23
N ASP A 304 -11.02 29.58 -3.24
CA ASP A 304 -10.25 30.78 -2.88
C ASP A 304 -9.01 30.39 -2.05
N LEU A 305 -9.14 29.32 -1.27
CA LEU A 305 -8.06 28.77 -0.45
C LEU A 305 -8.10 27.25 -0.50
N ILE A 306 -6.96 26.63 -0.81
CA ILE A 306 -6.77 25.18 -0.70
C ILE A 306 -5.75 24.92 0.41
N VAL A 307 -6.18 24.22 1.46
CA VAL A 307 -5.35 23.82 2.59
C VAL A 307 -5.01 22.34 2.45
N PHE A 308 -3.72 22.06 2.34
CA PHE A 308 -3.20 20.72 2.56
C PHE A 308 -2.90 20.63 4.06
N GLY A 309 -3.77 19.92 4.80
CA GLY A 309 -3.53 19.61 6.20
C GLY A 309 -2.25 18.78 6.36
N LEU A 310 -1.90 18.39 7.58
CA LEU A 310 -0.85 17.37 7.80
C LEU A 310 -1.34 15.99 7.29
N LEU A 311 -1.49 15.81 5.96
CA LEU A 311 -2.03 14.60 5.32
C LEU A 311 -1.11 13.39 5.42
N ASP A 312 0.10 13.60 5.92
CA ASP A 312 1.12 12.58 5.89
C ASP A 312 0.68 11.39 6.78
N SER A 313 0.69 10.19 6.21
CA SER A 313 0.20 8.97 6.85
C SER A 313 1.24 8.48 7.85
N HIS A 314 1.28 9.12 9.01
CA HIS A 314 2.39 9.08 9.97
C HIS A 314 2.67 7.75 10.68
N THR A 315 2.05 6.63 10.33
CA THR A 315 1.99 5.48 11.25
C THR A 315 1.91 4.11 10.59
N THR A 316 1.89 4.03 9.25
CA THR A 316 2.13 2.75 8.58
C THR A 316 3.63 2.61 8.39
N THR A 317 4.27 1.88 9.30
CA THR A 317 5.70 1.51 9.39
C THR A 317 6.71 2.18 8.45
N ALA A 318 7.91 2.56 8.92
CA ALA A 318 8.96 3.12 8.03
C ALA A 318 9.21 2.31 6.73
N MET A 319 8.93 1.00 6.76
CA MET A 319 8.95 0.11 5.58
C MET A 319 7.80 0.36 4.59
N THR A 320 6.57 0.52 5.09
CA THR A 320 5.38 0.79 4.27
C THR A 320 5.35 2.26 3.83
N ASN A 321 5.73 3.20 4.70
CA ASN A 321 5.83 4.63 4.38
C ASN A 321 6.94 4.94 3.36
N ALA A 322 8.08 4.23 3.37
CA ALA A 322 9.08 4.33 2.30
C ALA A 322 8.54 3.91 0.92
N ARG A 323 7.48 3.09 0.91
CA ARG A 323 6.74 2.65 -0.28
C ARG A 323 5.42 3.38 -0.48
N LEU A 324 5.01 4.25 0.45
CA LEU A 324 3.79 5.02 0.25
C LEU A 324 4.14 6.03 -0.81
N ASP A 325 3.57 5.77 -1.97
CA ASP A 325 3.67 6.69 -3.07
C ASP A 325 2.90 7.94 -2.66
N HIS A 326 3.63 8.99 -2.28
CA HIS A 326 3.06 10.25 -1.80
C HIS A 326 2.54 11.09 -2.97
N TYR A 327 1.65 10.50 -3.76
CA TYR A 327 1.12 11.06 -4.99
C TYR A 327 0.45 12.42 -4.77
N VAL A 328 -0.10 12.69 -3.58
CA VAL A 328 -0.76 13.97 -3.26
C VAL A 328 0.20 15.18 -3.30
N TYR A 329 1.49 14.98 -3.05
CA TYR A 329 2.51 16.05 -3.03
C TYR A 329 3.40 16.07 -4.29
N THR A 330 3.08 15.26 -5.29
CA THR A 330 3.78 15.28 -6.58
C THR A 330 3.49 16.56 -7.34
N ARG A 331 4.38 16.90 -8.27
CA ARG A 331 4.22 18.01 -9.21
C ARG A 331 2.88 17.96 -9.94
N GLU A 332 2.47 16.79 -10.40
CA GLU A 332 1.20 16.59 -11.12
C GLU A 332 -0.02 16.89 -10.23
N SER A 333 -0.01 16.41 -8.99
CA SER A 333 -1.09 16.67 -8.03
C SER A 333 -1.16 18.15 -7.64
N ILE A 334 -0.03 18.79 -7.35
CA ILE A 334 0.04 20.22 -7.02
C ILE A 334 -0.38 21.09 -8.21
N SER A 335 0.01 20.72 -9.43
CA SER A 335 -0.45 21.38 -10.66
C SER A 335 -1.96 21.29 -10.83
N ARG A 336 -2.55 20.12 -10.55
CA ARG A 336 -4.01 19.97 -10.57
C ARG A 336 -4.67 20.80 -9.46
N ALA A 337 -4.14 20.81 -8.24
CA ALA A 337 -4.66 21.64 -7.16
C ALA A 337 -4.59 23.14 -7.51
N LYS A 338 -3.48 23.62 -8.08
CA LYS A 338 -3.36 24.99 -8.61
C LYS A 338 -4.45 25.31 -9.62
N SER A 339 -4.76 24.37 -10.52
CA SER A 339 -5.82 24.56 -11.53
C SER A 339 -7.23 24.68 -10.94
N LEU A 340 -7.43 24.35 -9.66
CA LEU A 340 -8.70 24.48 -8.93
C LEU A 340 -8.80 25.82 -8.16
N LEU A 341 -7.75 26.64 -8.15
CA LEU A 341 -7.82 27.96 -7.53
C LEU A 341 -8.68 28.93 -8.35
N ASN A 342 -9.42 29.78 -7.65
CA ASN A 342 -9.98 31.00 -8.22
C ASN A 342 -8.86 32.03 -8.51
N GLU A 343 -9.20 33.07 -9.26
CA GLU A 343 -8.32 34.23 -9.39
C GLU A 343 -8.09 34.85 -8.01
N GLY A 344 -6.81 35.10 -7.68
CA GLY A 344 -6.41 35.54 -6.35
C GLY A 344 -6.34 34.44 -5.28
N GLY A 345 -6.50 33.16 -5.68
CA GLY A 345 -6.50 32.05 -4.75
C GLY A 345 -5.12 31.72 -4.17
N VAL A 346 -5.12 31.12 -2.99
CA VAL A 346 -3.91 30.76 -2.22
C VAL A 346 -3.90 29.25 -1.92
N ILE A 347 -2.72 28.64 -1.88
CA ILE A 347 -2.47 27.33 -1.29
C ILE A 347 -1.67 27.51 -0.01
N ALA A 348 -2.10 26.84 1.05
CA ALA A 348 -1.33 26.63 2.26
C ALA A 348 -1.07 25.13 2.42
N LEU A 349 0.20 24.72 2.43
CA LEU A 349 0.62 23.33 2.58
C LEU A 349 1.42 23.17 3.86
N SER A 350 0.95 22.29 4.75
CA SER A 350 1.62 21.95 5.99
C SER A 350 2.24 20.56 5.92
N PHE A 351 3.50 20.41 6.33
CA PHE A 351 4.17 19.12 6.36
C PHE A 351 5.24 19.05 7.45
N GLU A 352 5.35 17.92 8.15
CA GLU A 352 6.45 17.71 9.09
C GLU A 352 7.74 17.31 8.36
N ALA A 353 8.51 18.32 7.93
CA ALA A 353 9.79 18.10 7.27
C ALA A 353 10.93 17.93 8.30
N LEU A 354 11.13 16.73 8.85
CA LEU A 354 12.22 16.46 9.81
C LEU A 354 13.63 16.53 9.20
N LYS A 355 13.74 16.38 7.87
CA LYS A 355 15.01 16.48 7.14
C LYS A 355 14.98 17.68 6.19
N PRO A 356 16.07 18.45 6.04
CA PRO A 356 16.10 19.62 5.18
C PRO A 356 15.71 19.35 3.72
N TYR A 357 16.14 18.21 3.16
CA TYR A 357 15.81 17.84 1.78
C TYR A 357 14.30 17.65 1.54
N ILE A 358 13.51 17.32 2.57
CA ILE A 358 12.05 17.17 2.45
C ILE A 358 11.43 18.54 2.17
N ALA A 359 11.81 19.55 2.96
CA ALA A 359 11.32 20.91 2.75
C ALA A 359 11.83 21.49 1.42
N ASP A 360 13.09 21.21 1.07
CA ASP A 360 13.68 21.61 -0.22
C ASP A 360 12.91 21.02 -1.41
N ARG A 361 12.52 19.74 -1.33
CA ARG A 361 11.73 19.04 -2.33
C ARG A 361 10.33 19.63 -2.50
N MET A 362 9.66 19.95 -1.38
CA MET A 362 8.32 20.54 -1.40
C MET A 362 8.33 21.93 -2.01
N GLU A 363 9.26 22.79 -1.57
CA GLU A 363 9.43 24.12 -2.17
C GLU A 363 9.83 24.03 -3.64
N GLY A 364 10.73 23.12 -4.01
CA GLY A 364 11.12 22.93 -5.42
C GLY A 364 9.91 22.58 -6.29
N CYS A 365 9.02 21.73 -5.78
CA CYS A 365 7.79 21.35 -6.46
C CYS A 365 6.81 22.52 -6.60
N LEU A 366 6.54 23.24 -5.50
CA LEU A 366 5.67 24.41 -5.49
C LEU A 366 6.22 25.52 -6.41
N ARG A 367 7.51 25.80 -6.34
CA ARG A 367 8.18 26.81 -7.16
C ARG A 367 8.13 26.48 -8.65
N GLU A 368 8.30 25.21 -9.03
CA GLU A 368 8.15 24.79 -10.44
C GLU A 368 6.72 24.99 -10.94
N VAL A 369 5.72 24.63 -10.13
CA VAL A 369 4.30 24.71 -10.51
C VAL A 369 3.78 26.15 -10.53
N PHE A 370 4.16 26.97 -9.54
CA PHE A 370 3.69 28.35 -9.40
C PHE A 370 4.56 29.37 -10.14
N GLY A 371 5.82 29.05 -10.42
CA GLY A 371 6.77 29.94 -11.10
C GLY A 371 7.39 31.01 -10.19
N GLN A 372 7.21 30.90 -8.87
CA GLN A 372 7.63 31.88 -7.87
C GLN A 372 7.93 31.20 -6.53
N PRO A 373 8.75 31.80 -5.65
CA PRO A 373 9.02 31.24 -4.32
C PRO A 373 7.79 31.29 -3.41
N SER A 374 7.64 30.28 -2.55
CA SER A 374 6.61 30.29 -1.50
C SER A 374 7.07 31.09 -0.27
N LEU A 375 6.11 31.62 0.50
CA LEU A 375 6.37 32.00 1.88
C LEU A 375 6.55 30.72 2.72
N MET A 376 7.73 30.54 3.31
CA MET A 376 8.09 29.34 4.07
C MET A 376 8.46 29.68 5.50
N PHE A 377 7.90 28.94 6.46
CA PHE A 377 8.26 29.07 7.88
C PHE A 377 7.89 27.79 8.65
N ARG A 378 8.58 27.52 9.76
CA ARG A 378 8.26 26.39 10.65
C ARG A 378 7.35 26.87 11.78
N VAL A 379 6.14 26.34 11.84
CA VAL A 379 5.25 26.49 13.00
C VAL A 379 5.79 25.59 14.12
N PRO A 380 6.13 26.13 15.29
CA PRO A 380 6.64 25.33 16.40
C PRO A 380 5.52 24.49 17.02
N ALA A 381 5.85 23.24 17.35
CA ALA A 381 5.02 22.38 18.18
C ALA A 381 4.74 23.09 19.51
N ASN A 382 3.47 23.15 19.90
CA ASN A 382 3.02 23.78 21.13
C ASN A 382 1.71 23.12 21.59
N PRO A 383 1.11 23.50 22.73
CA PRO A 383 -0.06 22.79 23.22
C PRO A 383 -1.27 22.78 22.27
N THR A 384 -1.34 23.74 21.33
CA THR A 384 -2.43 23.89 20.34
C THR A 384 -2.13 23.26 18.98
N GLY A 385 -0.98 22.61 18.81
CA GLY A 385 -0.62 22.01 17.53
C GLY A 385 0.71 21.25 17.50
N TRP A 386 0.82 20.31 16.57
CA TRP A 386 1.98 19.45 16.34
C TRP A 386 3.16 20.18 15.69
N GLY A 387 2.90 21.30 15.02
CA GLY A 387 3.90 22.08 14.30
C GLY A 387 4.09 21.62 12.86
N GLY A 388 5.24 21.94 12.29
CA GLY A 388 5.64 21.54 10.93
C GLY A 388 6.08 22.73 10.09
N VAL A 389 6.48 22.46 8.85
CA VAL A 389 6.83 23.48 7.87
C VAL A 389 5.58 23.83 7.08
N MET A 390 5.25 25.12 7.02
CA MET A 390 4.17 25.65 6.21
C MET A 390 4.74 26.35 4.98
N PHE A 391 4.15 26.07 3.83
CA PHE A 391 4.44 26.68 2.54
C PHE A 391 3.17 27.38 2.07
N VAL A 392 3.25 28.69 1.80
CA VAL A 392 2.12 29.48 1.33
C VAL A 392 2.47 30.13 -0.01
N THR A 393 1.66 29.88 -1.04
CA THR A 393 1.88 30.40 -2.41
C THR A 393 0.55 30.57 -3.15
N GLY A 394 0.57 31.20 -4.32
CA GLY A 394 -0.62 31.57 -5.10
C GLY A 394 -0.59 33.03 -5.48
N ASP A 395 -1.58 33.80 -5.06
CA ASP A 395 -1.55 35.27 -5.15
C ASP A 395 -0.63 35.86 -4.06
N MET A 396 0.58 36.24 -4.46
CA MET A 396 1.58 36.80 -3.54
C MET A 396 1.20 38.20 -3.05
N ASP A 397 0.52 39.02 -3.86
CA ASP A 397 0.07 40.35 -3.44
C ASP A 397 -0.95 40.23 -2.31
N ARG A 398 -1.81 39.21 -2.38
CA ARG A 398 -2.76 38.89 -1.31
C ARG A 398 -2.06 38.39 -0.04
N ILE A 399 -1.09 37.49 -0.18
CA ILE A 399 -0.30 36.97 0.97
C ILE A 399 0.44 38.13 1.66
N ASP A 400 1.08 39.00 0.89
CA ASP A 400 1.78 40.17 1.42
C ASP A 400 0.78 41.11 2.09
N THR A 401 -0.36 41.40 1.46
CA THR A 401 -1.41 42.23 2.05
C THR A 401 -1.92 41.66 3.38
N ALA A 402 -2.06 40.34 3.49
CA ALA A 402 -2.45 39.68 4.72
C ALA A 402 -1.41 39.90 5.84
N LEU A 403 -0.12 39.72 5.55
CA LEU A 403 0.97 39.99 6.50
C LEU A 403 1.01 41.47 6.92
N HIS A 404 0.80 42.40 6.00
CA HIS A 404 0.80 43.82 6.32
C HIS A 404 -0.38 44.22 7.22
N ASN A 405 -1.56 43.61 7.02
CA ASN A 405 -2.77 43.96 7.77
C ASN A 405 -2.92 43.19 9.10
N ASP A 406 -2.28 42.04 9.23
CA ASP A 406 -2.31 41.19 10.43
C ASP A 406 -0.93 41.22 11.13
N ALA A 407 -0.73 42.22 12.00
CA ALA A 407 0.54 42.42 12.70
C ALA A 407 0.97 41.20 13.56
N PRO A 408 0.09 40.53 14.32
CA PRO A 408 0.45 39.29 15.01
C PRO A 408 0.88 38.15 14.08
N LEU A 409 0.23 37.96 12.92
CA LEU A 409 0.65 36.97 11.92
C LEU A 409 2.07 37.26 11.43
N ASN A 410 2.33 38.51 11.05
CA ASN A 410 3.63 38.92 10.53
C ASN A 410 4.75 38.78 11.58
N GLU A 411 4.46 39.14 12.84
CA GLU A 411 5.37 38.90 13.95
C GLU A 411 5.65 37.41 14.13
N ALA A 412 4.62 36.56 14.14
CA ALA A 412 4.77 35.11 14.30
C ALA A 412 5.65 34.51 13.20
N VAL A 413 5.34 34.81 11.93
CA VAL A 413 6.13 34.36 10.77
C VAL A 413 7.58 34.82 10.88
N THR A 414 7.82 36.10 11.18
CA THR A 414 9.17 36.66 11.31
C THR A 414 9.95 36.01 12.45
N VAL A 415 9.33 35.85 13.63
CA VAL A 415 9.96 35.20 14.79
C VAL A 415 10.32 33.76 14.46
N TRP A 416 9.43 33.02 13.81
CA TRP A 416 9.66 31.62 13.48
C TRP A 416 10.68 31.40 12.37
N GLN A 417 10.73 32.27 11.35
CA GLN A 417 11.78 32.23 10.34
C GLN A 417 13.16 32.46 10.94
N ASN A 418 13.26 33.36 11.94
CA ASN A 418 14.52 33.64 12.64
C ASN A 418 14.91 32.52 13.62
N ALA A 419 13.95 31.98 14.37
CA ALA A 419 14.20 30.95 15.38
C ALA A 419 14.41 29.55 14.76
N PHE A 420 13.71 29.26 13.67
CA PHE A 420 13.67 27.94 13.03
C PHE A 420 13.82 28.09 11.50
N PRO A 421 15.00 28.51 11.00
CA PRO A 421 15.19 28.78 9.59
C PRO A 421 14.97 27.51 8.76
N VAL A 422 14.15 27.64 7.71
CA VAL A 422 13.93 26.61 6.70
C VAL A 422 14.67 27.03 5.43
N SER A 423 15.67 26.26 5.03
CA SER A 423 16.49 26.57 3.86
C SER A 423 15.97 25.88 2.60
N TYR A 424 16.11 26.58 1.48
CA TYR A 424 15.95 26.03 0.13
C TYR A 424 17.31 26.05 -0.58
N SER A 425 17.80 24.87 -0.93
CA SER A 425 19.04 24.65 -1.68
C SER A 425 18.81 24.50 -3.18
N GLY A 426 17.62 24.05 -3.59
CA GLY A 426 17.28 23.74 -4.98
C GLY A 426 18.02 22.55 -5.58
N ASN A 427 18.71 21.76 -4.76
CA ASN A 427 19.51 20.62 -5.22
C ASN A 427 18.77 19.28 -5.08
N THR A 428 17.63 19.24 -4.37
CA THR A 428 16.86 18.02 -4.18
C THR A 428 15.95 17.73 -5.36
N ARG A 429 15.95 16.49 -5.85
CA ARG A 429 15.00 16.03 -6.88
C ARG A 429 13.56 16.17 -6.38
N ILE A 430 12.70 16.83 -7.16
CA ILE A 430 11.27 16.96 -6.87
C ILE A 430 10.53 15.62 -6.94
N ALA A 431 9.40 15.51 -6.24
CA ALA A 431 8.52 14.35 -6.36
C ALA A 431 7.63 14.46 -7.60
N THR A 432 7.54 13.39 -8.37
CA THR A 432 6.63 13.26 -9.54
C THR A 432 5.86 11.95 -9.43
N ASP A 433 4.83 11.77 -10.25
CA ASP A 433 4.11 10.49 -10.33
C ASP A 433 5.00 9.29 -10.70
N ASP A 434 6.09 9.54 -11.42
CA ASP A 434 7.06 8.50 -11.75
C ASP A 434 8.05 8.24 -10.61
N TRP A 435 8.26 9.22 -9.71
CA TRP A 435 9.18 9.13 -8.59
C TRP A 435 8.59 9.83 -7.35
N PRO A 436 7.64 9.20 -6.64
CA PRO A 436 6.85 9.83 -5.57
C PRO A 436 7.51 9.72 -4.17
N TYR A 437 8.83 9.62 -4.08
CA TYR A 437 9.55 9.31 -2.83
C TYR A 437 9.97 10.56 -2.05
N ILE A 438 9.14 11.00 -1.10
CA ILE A 438 9.40 12.22 -0.30
C ILE A 438 10.46 11.99 0.78
N TYR A 439 10.58 10.78 1.33
CA TYR A 439 11.56 10.47 2.39
C TYR A 439 12.88 9.90 1.88
N LEU A 440 13.08 9.86 0.56
CA LEU A 440 14.33 9.41 -0.02
C LEU A 440 15.14 10.62 -0.47
N GLU A 441 16.30 10.86 0.14
CA GLU A 441 17.11 12.04 -0.18
C GLU A 441 17.58 12.06 -1.65
N SER A 442 18.09 10.92 -2.13
CA SER A 442 18.60 10.76 -3.50
C SER A 442 18.21 9.40 -4.08
N PRO A 443 18.13 9.24 -5.41
CA PRO A 443 17.77 7.96 -6.04
C PRO A 443 18.76 6.84 -5.71
N ARG A 444 18.40 5.99 -4.75
CA ARG A 444 19.17 4.82 -4.30
C ARG A 444 18.25 3.82 -3.61
N ILE A 445 18.62 2.55 -3.64
CA ILE A 445 17.94 1.53 -2.82
C ILE A 445 18.37 1.73 -1.36
N PRO A 446 17.46 1.95 -0.40
CA PRO A 446 17.81 2.07 1.01
C PRO A 446 18.49 0.80 1.54
N ARG A 447 19.46 0.94 2.45
CA ARG A 447 20.26 -0.20 2.96
C ARG A 447 19.42 -1.32 3.54
N LEU A 448 18.32 -0.96 4.20
CA LEU A 448 17.38 -1.88 4.83
C LEU A 448 16.80 -2.90 3.83
N TYR A 449 16.58 -2.53 2.56
CA TYR A 449 16.09 -3.45 1.54
C TYR A 449 17.11 -4.55 1.21
N PHE A 450 18.41 -4.22 1.22
CA PHE A 450 19.46 -5.23 1.06
C PHE A 450 19.55 -6.18 2.26
N LEU A 451 19.33 -5.68 3.47
CA LEU A 451 19.31 -6.50 4.68
C LEU A 451 18.12 -7.47 4.68
N LEU A 452 16.93 -7.00 4.30
CA LEU A 452 15.74 -7.84 4.16
C LEU A 452 15.90 -8.87 3.04
N ALA A 453 16.45 -8.47 1.88
CA ALA A 453 16.82 -9.39 0.81
C ALA A 453 17.76 -10.49 1.31
N GLY A 454 18.70 -10.15 2.20
CA GLY A 454 19.60 -11.10 2.84
C GLY A 454 18.94 -12.13 3.75
N LEU A 455 17.69 -11.90 4.20
CA LEU A 455 16.92 -12.89 4.97
C LEU A 455 16.37 -14.03 4.08
N MET A 456 16.18 -13.79 2.77
CA MET A 456 15.59 -14.78 1.86
C MET A 456 16.45 -16.04 1.71
N PRO A 457 17.78 -15.96 1.51
CA PRO A 457 18.64 -17.15 1.53
C PRO A 457 18.61 -17.92 2.84
N ILE A 458 18.48 -17.22 3.98
CA ILE A 458 18.39 -17.85 5.31
C ILE A 458 17.10 -18.66 5.43
N LEU A 459 15.97 -18.07 5.00
CA LEU A 459 14.68 -18.75 4.97
C LEU A 459 14.70 -19.96 4.02
N LEU A 460 15.37 -19.84 2.86
CA LEU A 460 15.53 -20.95 1.92
C LEU A 460 16.32 -22.12 2.54
N VAL A 461 17.42 -21.83 3.23
CA VAL A 461 18.21 -22.84 3.96
C VAL A 461 17.40 -23.49 5.08
N TYR A 462 16.60 -22.70 5.80
CA TYR A 462 15.68 -23.21 6.81
C TYR A 462 14.65 -24.17 6.19
N ALA A 463 13.98 -23.75 5.11
CA ALA A 463 13.00 -24.55 4.39
C ALA A 463 13.60 -25.85 3.86
N GLN A 464 14.84 -25.79 3.36
CA GLN A 464 15.58 -26.96 2.90
C GLN A 464 15.78 -27.97 4.03
N LYS A 465 16.31 -27.53 5.17
CA LYS A 465 16.55 -28.38 6.35
C LYS A 465 15.24 -28.94 6.91
N ARG A 466 14.18 -28.14 6.90
CA ARG A 466 12.88 -28.48 7.47
C ARG A 466 12.12 -29.50 6.64
N THR A 467 12.26 -29.45 5.33
CA THR A 467 11.60 -30.38 4.39
C THR A 467 12.46 -31.60 4.05
N GLY A 468 13.78 -31.53 4.27
CA GLY A 468 14.73 -32.53 3.81
C GLY A 468 14.94 -32.52 2.30
N ALA A 469 14.55 -31.43 1.62
CA ALA A 469 14.73 -31.30 0.18
C ALA A 469 16.22 -31.19 -0.18
N GLU A 470 16.70 -32.04 -1.08
CA GLU A 470 18.05 -31.93 -1.64
C GLU A 470 18.02 -31.12 -2.94
N ASN A 471 19.06 -30.33 -3.20
CA ASN A 471 19.28 -29.60 -4.47
C ASN A 471 18.15 -28.62 -4.89
N LEU A 472 17.63 -27.80 -3.97
CA LEU A 472 16.69 -26.70 -4.30
C LEU A 472 17.27 -25.72 -5.36
N ILE A 473 18.59 -25.55 -5.39
CA ILE A 473 19.31 -24.76 -6.39
C ILE A 473 20.20 -25.72 -7.21
N GLY A 474 19.59 -26.43 -8.17
CA GLY A 474 20.29 -27.27 -9.14
C GLY A 474 20.78 -26.48 -10.36
N ARG A 475 21.52 -27.14 -11.27
CA ARG A 475 21.80 -26.58 -12.61
C ARG A 475 20.49 -26.47 -13.40
N TRP A 476 19.94 -25.27 -13.50
CA TRP A 476 18.75 -24.99 -14.29
C TRP A 476 19.03 -25.14 -15.79
N THR A 477 18.10 -25.77 -16.51
CA THR A 477 18.10 -25.81 -17.97
C THR A 477 17.46 -24.54 -18.52
N SER A 478 17.43 -24.39 -19.86
CA SER A 478 16.68 -23.31 -20.51
C SER A 478 15.21 -23.27 -20.09
N SER A 479 14.61 -24.44 -19.81
CA SER A 479 13.21 -24.55 -19.38
C SER A 479 13.00 -23.92 -18.00
N GLU A 480 13.81 -24.24 -16.99
CA GLU A 480 13.66 -23.62 -15.66
C GLU A 480 13.94 -22.11 -15.70
N TRP A 481 14.94 -21.66 -16.48
CA TRP A 481 15.17 -20.22 -16.67
C TRP A 481 14.00 -19.51 -17.34
N HIS A 482 13.35 -20.14 -18.33
CA HIS A 482 12.13 -19.62 -18.93
C HIS A 482 11.04 -19.37 -17.89
N PHE A 483 10.76 -20.36 -17.03
CA PHE A 483 9.75 -20.23 -15.98
C PHE A 483 10.13 -19.22 -14.91
N ALA A 484 11.39 -19.19 -14.47
CA ALA A 484 11.86 -18.20 -13.51
C ALA A 484 11.71 -16.77 -14.04
N LEU A 485 12.06 -16.52 -15.30
CA LEU A 485 11.90 -15.21 -15.93
C LEU A 485 10.42 -14.82 -16.09
N LEU A 486 9.54 -15.77 -16.45
CA LEU A 486 8.10 -15.53 -16.49
C LEU A 486 7.55 -15.13 -15.10
N GLY A 487 7.94 -15.84 -14.04
CA GLY A 487 7.45 -15.58 -12.68
C GLY A 487 7.98 -14.27 -12.12
N ALA A 488 9.24 -13.97 -12.40
CA ALA A 488 9.87 -12.73 -12.01
C ALA A 488 9.24 -11.51 -12.73
N ALA A 489 8.94 -11.63 -14.02
CA ALA A 489 8.25 -10.58 -14.78
C ALA A 489 6.79 -10.42 -14.34
N PHE A 490 6.09 -11.53 -14.06
CA PHE A 490 4.71 -11.54 -13.58
C PHE A 490 4.57 -10.79 -12.26
N LEU A 491 5.35 -11.15 -11.22
CA LEU A 491 5.22 -10.52 -9.91
C LEU A 491 5.61 -9.04 -9.98
N LEU A 492 6.64 -8.71 -10.76
CA LEU A 492 7.08 -7.34 -10.92
C LEU A 492 6.02 -6.46 -11.62
N LEU A 493 5.34 -7.02 -12.64
CA LEU A 493 4.24 -6.36 -13.32
C LEU A 493 3.02 -6.18 -12.40
N GLU A 494 2.65 -7.22 -11.65
CA GLU A 494 1.54 -7.17 -10.69
C GLU A 494 1.73 -6.04 -9.68
N VAL A 495 2.89 -6.02 -9.02
CA VAL A 495 3.20 -5.03 -7.99
C VAL A 495 3.20 -3.61 -8.57
N GLN A 496 3.75 -3.45 -9.77
CA GLN A 496 3.71 -2.16 -10.46
C GLN A 496 2.29 -1.73 -10.83
N ASN A 497 1.45 -2.65 -11.29
CA ASN A 497 0.07 -2.39 -11.65
C ASN A 497 -0.72 -1.90 -10.43
N ILE A 498 -0.48 -2.48 -9.26
CA ILE A 498 -1.07 -2.02 -7.99
C ILE A 498 -0.64 -0.58 -7.69
N SER A 499 0.66 -0.27 -7.72
CA SER A 499 1.17 1.10 -7.50
C SER A 499 0.57 2.10 -8.49
N LYS A 500 0.51 1.76 -9.78
CA LYS A 500 -0.06 2.64 -10.81
C LYS A 500 -1.57 2.80 -10.69
N ALA A 501 -2.31 1.74 -10.37
CA ALA A 501 -3.75 1.81 -10.15
C ALA A 501 -4.09 2.69 -8.93
N SER A 502 -3.23 2.65 -7.90
CA SER A 502 -3.37 3.47 -6.70
C SER A 502 -3.30 4.99 -6.99
N VAL A 503 -2.56 5.42 -8.02
CA VAL A 503 -2.54 6.83 -8.49
C VAL A 503 -3.94 7.34 -8.85
N VAL A 504 -4.77 6.45 -9.41
CA VAL A 504 -6.04 6.81 -10.04
C VAL A 504 -7.21 6.52 -9.10
N MET A 505 -7.13 5.42 -8.35
CA MET A 505 -8.21 4.88 -7.54
C MET A 505 -8.03 5.10 -6.03
N GLY A 506 -6.88 5.67 -5.61
CA GLY A 506 -6.47 5.75 -4.20
C GLY A 506 -5.82 4.46 -3.70
N ASN A 507 -5.19 4.50 -2.52
CA ASN A 507 -4.54 3.34 -1.91
C ASN A 507 -5.47 2.67 -0.89
N THR A 508 -6.26 1.68 -1.31
CA THR A 508 -7.24 1.01 -0.45
C THR A 508 -7.21 -0.50 -0.64
N TRP A 509 -7.67 -1.26 0.36
CA TRP A 509 -7.93 -2.70 0.22
C TRP A 509 -8.86 -3.02 -0.95
N LEU A 510 -9.81 -2.13 -1.24
CA LEU A 510 -10.73 -2.27 -2.36
C LEU A 510 -10.00 -2.17 -3.72
N VAL A 511 -9.04 -1.25 -3.85
CA VAL A 511 -8.25 -1.11 -5.08
C VAL A 511 -7.37 -2.34 -5.31
N ASN A 512 -6.70 -2.84 -4.28
CA ASN A 512 -5.95 -4.09 -4.35
C ASN A 512 -6.88 -5.25 -4.76
N ALA A 513 -8.06 -5.35 -4.16
CA ALA A 513 -9.05 -6.37 -4.52
C ALA A 513 -9.52 -6.28 -5.98
N VAL A 514 -9.74 -5.06 -6.51
CA VAL A 514 -10.10 -4.84 -7.91
C VAL A 514 -8.97 -5.27 -8.84
N VAL A 515 -7.72 -4.85 -8.57
CA VAL A 515 -6.56 -5.21 -9.39
C VAL A 515 -6.36 -6.73 -9.39
N ILE A 516 -6.30 -7.35 -8.21
CA ILE A 516 -6.14 -8.80 -8.08
C ILE A 516 -7.32 -9.53 -8.75
N SER A 517 -8.57 -9.06 -8.58
CA SER A 517 -9.72 -9.64 -9.29
C SER A 517 -9.55 -9.56 -10.81
N GLY A 518 -9.02 -8.44 -11.32
CA GLY A 518 -8.67 -8.28 -12.73
C GLY A 518 -7.63 -9.31 -13.19
N ILE A 519 -6.57 -9.51 -12.40
CA ILE A 519 -5.54 -10.53 -12.67
C ILE A 519 -6.17 -11.92 -12.74
N LEU A 520 -6.96 -12.30 -11.73
CA LEU A 520 -7.63 -13.61 -11.67
C LEU A 520 -8.61 -13.82 -12.83
N CYS A 521 -9.37 -12.79 -13.21
CA CYS A 521 -10.26 -12.85 -14.36
C CYS A 521 -9.50 -13.00 -15.68
N MET A 522 -8.39 -12.28 -15.85
CA MET A 522 -7.55 -12.37 -17.05
C MET A 522 -6.84 -13.72 -17.16
N ILE A 523 -6.48 -14.34 -16.03
CA ILE A 523 -5.99 -15.72 -15.96
C ILE A 523 -7.07 -16.70 -16.42
N LEU A 524 -8.29 -16.60 -15.89
CA LEU A 524 -9.41 -17.46 -16.33
C LEU A 524 -9.69 -17.29 -17.84
N MET A 525 -9.57 -16.06 -18.34
CA MET A 525 -9.67 -15.75 -19.76
C MET A 525 -8.52 -16.35 -20.57
N ALA A 526 -7.28 -16.22 -20.10
CA ALA A 526 -6.11 -16.82 -20.73
C ALA A 526 -6.25 -18.34 -20.87
N ASN A 527 -6.70 -19.01 -19.81
CA ASN A 527 -6.95 -20.46 -19.81
C ASN A 527 -8.03 -20.84 -20.83
N SER A 528 -9.11 -20.05 -20.89
CA SER A 528 -10.20 -20.26 -21.85
C SER A 528 -9.72 -20.09 -23.30
N VAL A 529 -8.89 -19.06 -23.57
CA VAL A 529 -8.31 -18.79 -24.88
C VAL A 529 -7.32 -19.89 -25.28
N ALA A 530 -6.41 -20.27 -24.39
CA ALA A 530 -5.44 -21.34 -24.62
C ALA A 530 -6.12 -22.67 -24.93
N ARG A 531 -7.24 -22.97 -24.25
CA ARG A 531 -8.07 -24.16 -24.52
C ARG A 531 -8.80 -24.08 -25.86
N ARG A 532 -9.37 -22.92 -26.21
CA ARG A 532 -10.14 -22.73 -27.44
C ARG A 532 -9.26 -22.68 -28.69
N PHE A 533 -8.05 -22.15 -28.55
CA PHE A 533 -7.08 -21.91 -29.62
C PHE A 533 -5.68 -22.44 -29.27
N PRO A 534 -5.50 -23.77 -29.14
CA PRO A 534 -4.24 -24.37 -28.71
C PRO A 534 -3.08 -24.21 -29.70
N THR A 535 -3.38 -23.82 -30.95
CA THR A 535 -2.40 -23.60 -32.03
C THR A 535 -2.04 -22.13 -32.23
N LEU A 536 -2.37 -21.24 -31.28
CA LEU A 536 -2.00 -19.83 -31.40
C LEU A 536 -0.47 -19.70 -31.50
N SER A 537 -0.01 -18.95 -32.49
CA SER A 537 1.42 -18.75 -32.72
C SER A 537 2.07 -18.04 -31.54
N ARG A 538 3.16 -18.63 -31.02
CA ARG A 538 3.98 -18.03 -29.95
C ARG A 538 4.46 -16.63 -30.30
N THR A 539 4.74 -16.37 -31.57
CA THR A 539 5.14 -15.04 -32.04
C THR A 539 4.01 -14.03 -31.87
N VAL A 540 2.77 -14.39 -32.22
CA VAL A 540 1.62 -13.49 -32.07
C VAL A 540 1.35 -13.19 -30.59
N VAL A 541 1.37 -14.21 -29.73
CA VAL A 541 1.18 -14.03 -28.27
C VAL A 541 2.33 -13.21 -27.67
N GLY A 542 3.57 -13.50 -28.06
CA GLY A 542 4.75 -12.76 -27.59
C GLY A 542 4.77 -11.30 -28.05
N THR A 543 4.38 -11.02 -29.29
CA THR A 543 4.21 -9.64 -29.78
C THR A 543 3.09 -8.93 -29.04
N GLY A 544 1.97 -9.60 -28.75
CA GLY A 544 0.89 -9.07 -27.92
C GLY A 544 1.36 -8.73 -26.51
N LEU A 545 2.12 -9.63 -25.86
CA LEU A 545 2.70 -9.43 -24.54
C LEU A 545 3.60 -8.19 -24.51
N LEU A 546 4.63 -8.15 -25.35
CA LEU A 546 5.58 -7.02 -25.38
C LEU A 546 4.89 -5.71 -25.79
N GLY A 547 3.98 -5.77 -26.77
CA GLY A 547 3.19 -4.62 -27.21
C GLY A 547 2.31 -4.07 -26.09
N SER A 548 1.68 -4.93 -25.28
CA SER A 548 0.88 -4.51 -24.14
C SER A 548 1.71 -3.91 -23.00
N CYS A 549 2.91 -4.44 -22.72
CA CYS A 549 3.84 -3.81 -21.77
C CYS A 549 4.29 -2.42 -22.24
N LEU A 550 4.61 -2.26 -23.53
CA LEU A 550 4.98 -0.97 -24.11
C LEU A 550 3.80 0.01 -24.12
N LEU A 551 2.59 -0.46 -24.39
CA LEU A 551 1.38 0.35 -24.29
C LEU A 551 1.22 0.92 -22.87
N LEU A 552 1.37 0.08 -21.84
CA LEU A 552 1.31 0.50 -20.43
C LEU A 552 2.43 1.47 -20.02
N TYR A 553 3.55 1.48 -20.77
CA TYR A 553 4.66 2.39 -20.52
C TYR A 553 4.35 3.79 -21.06
N VAL A 554 3.72 3.86 -22.23
CA VAL A 554 3.37 5.11 -22.91
C VAL A 554 2.09 5.73 -22.35
N VAL A 555 1.10 4.91 -22.00
CA VAL A 555 -0.20 5.40 -21.50
C VAL A 555 -0.07 5.88 -20.05
N ASP A 556 -0.45 7.12 -19.83
CA ASP A 556 -0.58 7.70 -18.49
C ASP A 556 -1.96 7.38 -17.91
N LEU A 557 -2.01 6.54 -16.87
CA LEU A 557 -3.27 6.11 -16.25
C LEU A 557 -4.00 7.25 -15.55
N SER A 558 -3.29 8.33 -15.16
CA SER A 558 -3.92 9.51 -14.54
C SER A 558 -4.95 10.18 -15.45
N THR A 559 -4.84 9.99 -16.78
CA THR A 559 -5.82 10.48 -17.74
C THR A 559 -7.21 9.87 -17.55
N PHE A 560 -7.33 8.72 -16.87
CA PHE A 560 -8.62 8.09 -16.57
C PHE A 560 -9.16 8.46 -15.18
N ALA A 561 -8.50 9.35 -14.43
CA ALA A 561 -8.87 9.69 -13.06
C ALA A 561 -10.24 10.38 -12.95
N PHE A 562 -10.70 11.04 -14.01
CA PHE A 562 -12.01 11.70 -14.09
C PHE A 562 -13.20 10.72 -14.19
N LEU A 563 -12.95 9.45 -14.55
CA LEU A 563 -14.03 8.48 -14.74
C LEU A 563 -14.71 8.12 -13.42
N PRO A 564 -16.02 7.84 -13.41
CA PRO A 564 -16.71 7.28 -12.26
C PRO A 564 -16.03 5.99 -11.79
N TYR A 565 -16.04 5.73 -10.48
CA TYR A 565 -15.26 4.65 -9.85
C TYR A 565 -15.41 3.28 -10.55
N ALA A 566 -16.64 2.86 -10.86
CA ALA A 566 -16.88 1.58 -11.52
C ALA A 566 -16.25 1.49 -12.92
N MET A 567 -16.29 2.58 -13.70
CA MET A 567 -15.67 2.65 -15.02
C MET A 567 -14.15 2.71 -14.91
N LYS A 568 -13.64 3.50 -13.96
CA LYS A 568 -12.21 3.59 -13.62
C LYS A 568 -11.66 2.20 -13.26
N ALA A 569 -12.34 1.45 -12.40
CA ALA A 569 -11.99 0.08 -12.02
C ALA A 569 -11.90 -0.87 -13.22
N LEU A 570 -12.89 -0.81 -14.12
CA LEU A 570 -12.93 -1.65 -15.32
C LEU A 570 -11.83 -1.30 -16.33
N VAL A 571 -11.64 -0.01 -16.63
CA VAL A 571 -10.68 0.45 -17.62
C VAL A 571 -9.25 0.28 -17.11
N VAL A 572 -8.95 0.76 -15.90
CA VAL A 572 -7.60 0.68 -15.31
C VAL A 572 -7.26 -0.77 -14.98
N GLY A 573 -8.18 -1.49 -14.32
CA GLY A 573 -7.99 -2.91 -13.98
C GLY A 573 -7.82 -3.77 -15.24
N GLY A 574 -8.64 -3.54 -16.27
CA GLY A 574 -8.51 -4.22 -17.55
C GLY A 574 -7.17 -3.91 -18.24
N LEU A 575 -6.87 -2.63 -18.48
CA LEU A 575 -5.67 -2.20 -19.21
C LEU A 575 -4.38 -2.71 -18.56
N THR A 576 -4.28 -2.60 -17.23
CA THR A 576 -3.10 -3.05 -16.46
C THR A 576 -2.90 -4.56 -16.51
N THR A 577 -3.96 -5.35 -16.67
CA THR A 577 -3.91 -6.82 -16.62
C THR A 577 -3.86 -7.49 -18.00
N ILE A 578 -3.96 -6.73 -19.11
CA ILE A 578 -3.80 -7.25 -20.49
C ILE A 578 -2.51 -8.06 -20.69
N PRO A 579 -1.31 -7.59 -20.27
CA PRO A 579 -0.10 -8.38 -20.47
C PRO A 579 -0.15 -9.73 -19.74
N LEU A 580 -0.86 -9.82 -18.62
CA LEU A 580 -1.01 -11.04 -17.85
C LEU A 580 -1.82 -12.10 -18.60
N MET A 581 -2.80 -11.69 -19.41
CA MET A 581 -3.50 -12.62 -20.29
C MET A 581 -2.54 -13.27 -21.31
N PHE A 582 -1.70 -12.48 -21.98
CA PHE A 582 -0.72 -13.01 -22.93
C PHE A 582 0.36 -13.84 -22.25
N SER A 583 0.87 -13.38 -21.09
CA SER A 583 1.84 -14.10 -20.27
C SER A 583 1.28 -15.46 -19.83
N GLY A 584 0.01 -15.50 -19.39
CA GLY A 584 -0.71 -16.72 -19.06
C GLY A 584 -0.73 -17.69 -20.23
N ILE A 585 -1.09 -17.24 -21.44
CA ILE A 585 -1.10 -18.12 -22.64
C ILE A 585 0.31 -18.69 -22.94
N ILE A 586 1.36 -17.88 -22.88
CA ILE A 586 2.75 -18.36 -23.08
C ILE A 586 3.11 -19.39 -22.02
N PHE A 587 2.81 -19.07 -20.77
CA PHE A 587 3.05 -19.95 -19.64
C PHE A 587 2.36 -21.31 -19.84
N ALA A 588 1.09 -21.32 -20.24
CA ALA A 588 0.34 -22.53 -20.60
C ALA A 588 1.10 -23.39 -21.60
N GLN A 589 1.44 -22.79 -22.75
CA GLN A 589 2.04 -23.46 -23.88
C GLN A 589 3.44 -24.00 -23.58
N SER A 590 4.20 -23.29 -22.75
CA SER A 590 5.54 -23.71 -22.33
C SER A 590 5.50 -24.80 -21.28
N PHE A 591 4.57 -24.71 -20.32
CA PHE A 591 4.48 -25.67 -19.21
C PHE A 591 4.19 -27.08 -19.70
N LEU A 592 3.43 -27.21 -20.77
CA LEU A 592 3.21 -28.48 -21.46
C LEU A 592 4.44 -29.12 -22.07
N ALA A 593 5.31 -28.28 -22.58
CA ALA A 593 6.55 -28.71 -23.19
C ALA A 593 7.61 -28.99 -22.13
N ALA A 594 7.34 -28.68 -20.85
CA ALA A 594 8.28 -28.91 -19.76
C ALA A 594 8.34 -30.39 -19.39
N GLU A 595 9.56 -30.92 -19.32
CA GLU A 595 9.81 -32.32 -18.93
C GLU A 595 9.39 -32.61 -17.48
N SER A 596 9.44 -31.60 -16.60
CA SER A 596 9.08 -31.73 -15.18
C SER A 596 8.23 -30.55 -14.72
N LYS A 597 6.91 -30.80 -14.57
CA LYS A 597 5.93 -29.82 -14.08
C LYS A 597 6.32 -29.23 -12.71
N PRO A 598 6.68 -30.03 -11.68
CA PRO A 598 7.05 -29.48 -10.37
C PRO A 598 8.29 -28.59 -10.39
N LYS A 599 9.28 -28.89 -11.24
CA LYS A 599 10.48 -28.06 -11.39
C LYS A 599 10.19 -26.73 -12.08
N ALA A 600 9.35 -26.76 -13.12
CA ALA A 600 8.88 -25.55 -13.79
C ALA A 600 8.16 -24.61 -12.80
N LEU A 601 7.25 -25.15 -11.98
CA LEU A 601 6.56 -24.41 -10.92
C LEU A 601 7.52 -23.83 -9.90
N GLY A 602 8.44 -24.64 -9.38
CA GLY A 602 9.43 -24.20 -8.40
C GLY A 602 10.33 -23.08 -8.94
N ALA A 603 10.78 -23.20 -10.20
CA ALA A 603 11.57 -22.17 -10.85
C ALA A 603 10.78 -20.87 -11.02
N ASN A 604 9.51 -20.96 -11.42
CA ASN A 604 8.65 -19.79 -11.54
C ASN A 604 8.46 -19.06 -10.20
N LEU A 605 8.19 -19.79 -9.11
CA LEU A 605 8.06 -19.23 -7.76
C LEU A 605 9.34 -18.54 -7.29
N LEU A 606 10.49 -19.18 -7.48
CA LEU A 606 11.79 -18.57 -7.17
C LEU A 606 12.04 -17.32 -8.00
N GLY A 607 11.62 -17.35 -9.26
CA GLY A 607 11.59 -16.17 -10.13
C GLY A 607 10.76 -15.03 -9.54
N SER A 608 9.53 -15.32 -9.11
CA SER A 608 8.66 -14.31 -8.50
C SER A 608 9.28 -13.67 -7.27
N ILE A 609 9.93 -14.42 -6.38
CA ILE A 609 10.68 -13.83 -5.25
C ILE A 609 11.70 -12.80 -5.74
N VAL A 610 12.48 -13.13 -6.79
CA VAL A 610 13.42 -12.19 -7.40
C VAL A 610 12.70 -10.98 -8.00
N GLY A 611 11.58 -11.19 -8.69
CA GLY A 611 10.72 -10.12 -9.20
C GLY A 611 10.27 -9.15 -8.10
N GLY A 612 9.81 -9.68 -6.97
CA GLY A 612 9.40 -8.86 -5.81
C GLY A 612 10.55 -8.04 -5.24
N MET A 613 11.77 -8.60 -5.21
CA MET A 613 12.97 -7.88 -4.80
C MET A 613 13.39 -6.79 -5.80
N LEU A 614 13.25 -7.06 -7.10
CA LEU A 614 13.57 -6.11 -8.18
C LEU A 614 12.65 -4.88 -8.19
N GLN A 615 11.51 -4.92 -7.50
CA GLN A 615 10.67 -3.75 -7.29
C GLN A 615 11.46 -2.58 -6.69
N SER A 616 12.43 -2.84 -5.83
CA SER A 616 13.28 -1.81 -5.21
C SER A 616 14.02 -0.92 -6.24
N LEU A 617 14.16 -1.36 -7.48
CA LEU A 617 14.74 -0.55 -8.57
C LEU A 617 13.94 0.72 -8.89
N THR A 618 12.66 0.78 -8.49
CA THR A 618 11.81 1.97 -8.63
C THR A 618 12.39 3.18 -7.88
N PHE A 619 13.06 2.98 -6.74
CA PHE A 619 13.75 4.05 -6.01
C PHE A 619 14.84 4.75 -6.83
N ILE A 620 15.42 4.05 -7.81
CA ILE A 620 16.50 4.58 -8.66
C ILE A 620 15.91 5.14 -9.95
N PHE A 621 15.15 4.31 -10.68
CA PHE A 621 14.76 4.60 -12.06
C PHE A 621 13.36 5.20 -12.21
N GLY A 622 12.55 5.19 -11.14
CA GLY A 622 11.14 5.53 -11.21
C GLY A 622 10.24 4.33 -11.56
N ILE A 623 8.93 4.54 -11.40
CA ILE A 623 7.91 3.50 -11.50
C ILE A 623 7.73 3.06 -12.96
N LYS A 624 7.74 3.97 -13.94
CA LYS A 624 7.53 3.64 -15.37
C LYS A 624 8.66 2.77 -15.92
N ALA A 625 9.91 3.03 -15.55
CA ALA A 625 11.08 2.28 -16.03
C ALA A 625 10.98 0.77 -15.74
N LEU A 626 10.25 0.40 -14.67
CA LEU A 626 10.04 -0.99 -14.31
C LEU A 626 9.29 -1.80 -15.38
N LEU A 627 8.42 -1.16 -16.20
CA LEU A 627 7.76 -1.86 -17.32
C LEU A 627 8.75 -2.29 -18.39
N LEU A 628 9.83 -1.53 -18.60
CA LEU A 628 10.86 -1.88 -19.57
C LEU A 628 11.67 -3.09 -19.07
N ILE A 629 11.89 -3.17 -17.75
CA ILE A 629 12.50 -4.33 -17.10
C ILE A 629 11.58 -5.56 -17.24
N VAL A 630 10.28 -5.42 -16.94
CA VAL A 630 9.26 -6.46 -17.16
C VAL A 630 9.27 -6.94 -18.62
N ALA A 631 9.24 -6.02 -19.59
CA ALA A 631 9.27 -6.35 -21.01
C ALA A 631 10.57 -7.06 -21.40
N GLY A 632 11.73 -6.62 -20.89
CA GLY A 632 13.01 -7.27 -21.09
C GLY A 632 13.05 -8.70 -20.53
N MET A 633 12.48 -8.91 -19.34
CA MET A 633 12.39 -10.24 -18.72
C MET A 633 11.43 -11.17 -19.49
N TYR A 634 10.30 -10.65 -19.97
CA TYR A 634 9.41 -11.42 -20.85
C TYR A 634 10.05 -11.73 -22.20
N ALA A 635 10.81 -10.81 -22.80
CA ALA A 635 11.57 -11.07 -24.01
C ALA A 635 12.64 -12.15 -23.78
N ALA A 636 13.37 -12.08 -22.67
CA ALA A 636 14.34 -13.10 -22.28
C ALA A 636 13.66 -14.46 -22.04
N ALA A 637 12.48 -14.48 -21.39
CA ALA A 637 11.68 -15.70 -21.23
C ALA A 637 11.29 -16.28 -22.59
N LEU A 638 10.80 -15.47 -23.54
CA LEU A 638 10.46 -15.95 -24.88
C LEU A 638 11.66 -16.55 -25.62
N TRP A 639 12.86 -16.03 -25.38
CA TRP A 639 14.10 -16.55 -25.97
C TRP A 639 14.57 -17.86 -25.34
N THR A 640 14.38 -18.05 -24.04
CA THR A 640 14.73 -19.29 -23.33
C THR A 640 13.66 -20.37 -23.40
N ALA A 641 12.51 -20.07 -24.04
CA ALA A 641 11.38 -20.98 -24.13
C ALA A 641 11.77 -22.32 -24.76
N PRO A 642 11.29 -23.46 -24.22
CA PRO A 642 11.62 -24.78 -24.75
C PRO A 642 11.14 -24.90 -26.21
N ILE A 643 12.06 -25.29 -27.10
CA ILE A 643 11.78 -25.55 -28.51
C ILE A 643 10.94 -26.82 -28.58
N ARG A 644 9.75 -26.75 -29.19
CA ARG A 644 8.97 -27.95 -29.54
C ARG A 644 9.80 -28.77 -30.52
N THR A 645 10.46 -29.82 -30.06
CA THR A 645 11.02 -30.83 -30.96
C THR A 645 9.83 -31.61 -31.52
N ASN A 646 9.56 -31.45 -32.81
CA ASN A 646 8.68 -32.35 -33.55
C ASN A 646 9.36 -33.73 -33.61
N ARG A 647 9.30 -34.50 -32.52
CA ARG A 647 9.56 -35.94 -32.57
C ARG A 647 8.32 -36.61 -33.17
N ARG A 648 8.19 -36.51 -34.49
CA ARG A 648 7.18 -37.22 -35.29
C ARG A 648 7.76 -37.75 -36.60
N SER A 649 9.05 -38.08 -36.66
CA SER A 649 9.69 -38.53 -37.92
C SER A 649 10.26 -39.94 -37.95
N ASP A 650 10.38 -40.67 -36.84
CA ASP A 650 11.14 -41.94 -36.86
C ASP A 650 10.33 -43.18 -36.43
N ALA A 651 9.02 -43.04 -36.17
CA ALA A 651 8.15 -44.16 -35.77
C ALA A 651 6.93 -44.40 -36.71
N ASP A 652 6.70 -43.53 -37.70
CA ASP A 652 5.50 -43.56 -38.55
C ASP A 652 5.69 -44.31 -39.88
N SER A 653 6.73 -45.15 -40.04
CA SER A 653 6.84 -46.03 -41.22
C SER A 653 6.01 -47.31 -41.13
N GLU A 654 5.29 -47.56 -40.03
CA GLU A 654 4.41 -48.73 -39.88
C GLU A 654 3.12 -48.39 -39.11
N ASN A 655 2.28 -47.50 -39.64
CA ASN A 655 0.81 -47.62 -39.62
C ASN A 655 0.17 -46.38 -40.24
N SER A 656 -0.22 -46.48 -41.50
CA SER A 656 -1.22 -45.59 -42.08
C SER A 656 -2.60 -45.99 -41.55
N ASP A 657 -3.16 -45.18 -40.65
CA ASP A 657 -4.59 -44.81 -40.60
C ASP A 657 -4.95 -44.21 -39.23
N ALA A 658 -4.98 -42.88 -39.14
CA ALA A 658 -5.92 -42.11 -38.30
C ALA A 658 -5.60 -40.60 -38.39
N HIS A 659 -6.45 -39.86 -39.11
CA HIS A 659 -6.60 -38.42 -38.89
C HIS A 659 -7.28 -38.21 -37.53
N HIS A 660 -6.53 -37.94 -36.47
CA HIS A 660 -7.03 -37.30 -35.26
C HIS A 660 -6.12 -36.11 -34.90
N GLY A 661 -6.74 -34.94 -34.71
CA GLY A 661 -6.10 -33.77 -34.10
C GLY A 661 -5.65 -34.10 -32.66
N PRO A 662 -4.95 -33.18 -31.99
CA PRO A 662 -4.40 -33.46 -30.66
C PRO A 662 -5.50 -33.93 -29.70
N ASP A 663 -5.29 -35.12 -29.11
CA ASP A 663 -6.27 -35.78 -28.24
C ASP A 663 -6.65 -34.93 -27.03
N ALA A 664 -7.90 -35.07 -26.58
CA ALA A 664 -8.47 -34.36 -25.45
C ALA A 664 -7.63 -34.47 -24.17
N GLU A 665 -6.88 -35.56 -23.98
CA GLU A 665 -5.92 -35.77 -22.89
C GLU A 665 -4.71 -34.82 -22.94
N THR A 666 -4.25 -34.45 -24.14
CA THR A 666 -3.17 -33.46 -24.31
C THR A 666 -3.69 -32.06 -23.98
N ILE A 667 -4.96 -31.77 -24.29
CA ILE A 667 -5.67 -30.53 -23.93
C ILE A 667 -5.99 -30.46 -22.42
N GLN A 668 -6.22 -31.61 -21.79
CA GLN A 668 -6.38 -31.73 -20.34
C GLN A 668 -5.03 -31.52 -19.63
N ALA A 669 -3.95 -32.10 -20.15
CA ALA A 669 -2.59 -31.85 -19.69
C ALA A 669 -2.17 -30.38 -19.89
N LEU A 670 -2.63 -29.72 -20.96
CA LEU A 670 -2.42 -28.30 -21.34
C LEU A 670 -2.87 -27.33 -20.26
N VAL A 671 -3.99 -27.64 -19.65
CA VAL A 671 -4.63 -26.75 -18.69
C VAL A 671 -4.44 -27.27 -17.26
N GLN A 672 -4.07 -28.53 -17.06
CA GLN A 672 -3.68 -29.11 -15.76
C GLN A 672 -2.45 -28.43 -15.12
N SER A 673 -1.64 -27.78 -15.94
CA SER A 673 -0.22 -27.56 -15.68
C SER A 673 0.07 -26.07 -15.45
N GLN A 674 -0.66 -25.22 -16.19
CA GLN A 674 -0.74 -23.77 -16.02
C GLN A 674 -1.38 -23.31 -14.68
N THR A 675 -1.90 -24.29 -13.97
CA THR A 675 -3.02 -24.23 -13.03
C THR A 675 -2.54 -24.63 -11.63
N GLU A 676 -1.35 -25.22 -11.52
CA GLU A 676 -0.64 -25.47 -10.25
C GLU A 676 0.19 -24.26 -9.77
N GLN A 677 0.48 -23.29 -10.65
CA GLN A 677 1.48 -22.23 -10.40
C GLN A 677 0.96 -21.02 -9.66
N GLU A 678 -0.12 -20.45 -10.15
CA GLU A 678 -0.64 -19.16 -9.70
C GLU A 678 -1.32 -19.30 -8.32
N ALA A 679 -1.81 -20.51 -8.00
CA ALA A 679 -2.34 -20.86 -6.68
C ALA A 679 -1.31 -20.79 -5.54
N THR A 680 -0.02 -20.92 -5.84
CA THR A 680 1.05 -20.85 -4.83
C THR A 680 1.60 -19.43 -4.67
N GLN A 681 1.49 -18.58 -5.71
CA GLN A 681 1.94 -17.18 -5.67
C GLN A 681 0.95 -16.24 -4.96
N LEU A 682 -0.35 -16.51 -5.09
CA LEU A 682 -1.42 -15.69 -4.50
C LEU A 682 -1.69 -15.98 -3.02
N VAL A 683 -1.08 -17.02 -2.47
CA VAL A 683 -1.13 -17.36 -1.04
C VAL A 683 0.01 -16.66 -0.26
N GLU A 684 1.03 -16.14 -0.97
CA GLU A 684 2.16 -15.40 -0.40
C GLU A 684 1.99 -13.86 -0.45
N VAL A 685 0.97 -13.36 -1.16
CA VAL A 685 0.48 -11.96 -1.09
C VAL A 685 -0.60 -11.88 -0.02
#